data_AF-A0A0D1AFS5-F1
#
_entry.id   AF-A0A0D1AFS5-F1
#
_cell.length_a   1.000
_cell.length_b   1.000
_cell.length_c   1.000
_cell.angle_alpha   90.00
_cell.angle_beta   90.00
_cell.angle_gamma   90.00
#
_symmetry.space_group_name_H-M   'P 1'
#
loop_
_entity.id
_entity.type
_entity.pdbx_description
1 polymer ?
#
loop_
_entity_poly.entity_id
_entity_poly.type
_entity_poly.pdbx_seq_one_letter_code
_entity_poly.pdbx_strand_id
1 'polypeptide(L)'
;MKKPKMQILFAISIILISFLPVMTNGGQSYTIFQLLAGNVKTMNLVIPTQVPAVLLLVTPIQYLIHMILLIKNNTDRYEGVILYLSLLTTVLGTICILLCGIGENSEFAIWVWLRMVLVFIAYVSPRVYESFQDFKQNEKVQKLEEQNERVAEKEKQREDTKYMKRIKKNPYLKKILWKIYKSNMRNSILLVTGATISSAFLFTTIAVYEMFFDLQKGNVPVVGDELSVLLWDAIILIGIISIFLLALSLKIYAKSRIKDYNLMITLGMRDRVLRFFIATEYIGSLAVGLLIGIFIGSLLTIGFQSVIHSIYPTFISIKLPNIKTYLIACFCIILLFLASTIINHEIYVEMELGSSRQIAVSKEKMPNRWLGIKCVVGIILMLVSSYAFSKRVWTESIYLIIMFLVGCYMIISAGGAWILKSYRKKGNGYYKRLPFLQQFYSRFKTHRSNFFMVYILHFLLIGYFSVRISGIIPLDRVQALFPYDYVCLGEKEDQETFKEFQKKFSEKSLILPMVRVTVASASEENSGSRMDTSFQGQNMGISESSYNQLTGRKLGLQNKEIYISFQQDKSEKAHLIDFSVLSGSPRMRFGMPEPYFPENRDKVFDSDYKVIGQERRIIVGNLVGGMQENIVVFSDEYFKSIYSTGDGANILALFNINKDKGEEAVVKFSDYAKDHIQYSEYDSLIQPVYGKKVLQNDTLLAHILKLLEYLFVMILLLISILYVFIVKMVSELPDTRSRMKQFKYLGMRERLDRKILAFENNVMTIMPLVLAIVASILYIFITLKVRYFTKIEKQEFWQYEIWIIGVYTIINLIVAFIIGRVMICLGNREE
;
A
#
# COMPACT_ATOMS: atom_id res chain seq x y z
N MET A 1 1.59 45.76 -16.77
CA MET A 1 1.98 46.73 -15.70
C MET A 1 3.38 47.30 -16.00
N LYS A 2 3.69 48.54 -15.62
CA LYS A 2 5.07 49.09 -15.73
C LYS A 2 5.97 48.44 -14.65
N LYS A 3 7.25 48.14 -14.96
CA LYS A 3 8.28 47.55 -14.06
C LYS A 3 8.20 48.02 -12.57
N PRO A 4 8.01 49.32 -12.25
CA PRO A 4 7.86 49.78 -10.86
C PRO A 4 6.62 49.25 -10.12
N LYS A 5 5.49 48.97 -10.81
CA LYS A 5 4.27 48.44 -10.17
C LYS A 5 4.40 46.97 -9.74
N MET A 6 5.31 46.21 -10.34
CA MET A 6 5.53 44.79 -10.01
C MET A 6 6.55 44.60 -8.88
N GLN A 7 7.55 45.47 -8.78
CA GLN A 7 8.43 45.54 -7.60
C GLN A 7 7.62 45.86 -6.34
N ILE A 8 6.59 46.71 -6.47
CA ILE A 8 5.61 47.00 -5.42
C ILE A 8 4.79 45.75 -5.08
N LEU A 9 4.29 45.00 -6.07
CA LEU A 9 3.53 43.77 -5.84
C LEU A 9 4.38 42.69 -5.13
N PHE A 10 5.63 42.51 -5.54
CA PHE A 10 6.58 41.57 -4.93
C PHE A 10 6.97 41.98 -3.50
N ALA A 11 7.19 43.28 -3.26
CA ALA A 11 7.41 43.82 -1.91
C ALA A 11 6.18 43.62 -1.01
N ILE A 12 4.97 43.84 -1.54
CA ILE A 12 3.71 43.58 -0.84
C ILE A 12 3.57 42.09 -0.50
N SER A 13 3.92 41.17 -1.41
CA SER A 13 3.90 39.72 -1.14
C SER A 13 4.88 39.32 -0.02
N ILE A 14 6.08 39.90 0.03
CA ILE A 14 7.06 39.64 1.10
C ILE A 14 6.56 40.16 2.46
N ILE A 15 5.93 41.34 2.46
CA ILE A 15 5.31 41.92 3.65
C ILE A 15 4.17 41.00 4.14
N LEU A 16 3.27 40.58 3.24
CA LEU A 16 2.17 39.64 3.56
C LEU A 16 2.68 38.30 4.11
N ILE A 17 3.74 37.71 3.52
CA ILE A 17 4.36 36.47 4.00
C ILE A 17 4.88 36.59 5.44
N SER A 18 5.27 37.80 5.85
CA SER A 18 5.78 38.09 7.19
C SER A 18 4.68 38.26 8.25
N PHE A 19 3.44 38.53 7.83
CA PHE A 19 2.26 38.62 8.68
C PHE A 19 1.48 37.29 8.80
N LEU A 20 1.89 36.25 8.08
CA LEU A 20 1.25 34.94 8.17
C LEU A 20 1.69 34.17 9.44
N PRO A 21 0.80 33.35 10.02
CA PRO A 21 1.14 32.47 11.14
C PRO A 21 2.28 31.51 10.78
N VAL A 22 3.26 31.37 11.68
CA VAL A 22 4.39 30.43 11.52
C VAL A 22 4.31 29.26 12.50
N MET A 23 3.64 29.44 13.63
CA MET A 23 3.37 28.36 14.57
C MET A 23 1.99 28.53 15.22
N THR A 24 1.39 27.41 15.61
CA THR A 24 0.20 27.37 16.47
C THR A 24 0.57 26.75 17.82
N ASN A 25 0.15 27.37 18.91
CA ASN A 25 0.29 26.83 20.26
C ASN A 25 -1.01 27.05 21.03
N GLY A 26 -1.60 25.97 21.56
CA GLY A 26 -2.87 26.03 22.31
C GLY A 26 -4.04 26.64 21.52
N GLY A 27 -4.10 26.43 20.21
CA GLY A 27 -5.14 27.01 19.34
C GLY A 27 -4.89 28.46 18.91
N GLN A 28 -3.86 29.14 19.43
CA GLN A 28 -3.48 30.49 18.99
C GLN A 28 -2.35 30.47 17.95
N SER A 29 -2.51 31.28 16.91
CA SER A 29 -1.59 31.44 15.79
C SER A 29 -0.63 32.59 16.01
N TYR A 30 0.69 32.34 15.93
CA TYR A 30 1.72 33.34 16.13
C TYR A 30 2.42 33.70 14.83
N THR A 31 2.55 35.00 14.57
CA THR A 31 3.26 35.56 13.41
C THR A 31 4.76 35.76 13.68
N ILE A 32 5.53 36.00 12.63
CA ILE A 32 6.99 36.26 12.72
C ILE A 32 7.29 37.46 13.62
N PHE A 33 6.50 38.54 13.52
CA PHE A 33 6.68 39.72 14.34
C PHE A 33 6.38 39.47 15.83
N GLN A 34 5.35 38.67 16.13
CA GLN A 34 5.01 38.31 17.52
C GLN A 34 6.06 37.40 18.17
N LEU A 35 6.71 36.54 17.38
CA LEU A 35 7.84 35.71 17.81
C LEU A 35 9.11 36.55 18.07
N LEU A 36 9.38 37.55 17.23
CA LEU A 36 10.52 38.46 17.39
C LEU A 36 10.32 39.50 18.50
N ALA A 37 9.07 39.90 18.79
CA ALA A 37 8.72 40.95 19.75
C ALA A 37 8.72 40.52 21.24
N GLY A 38 9.10 39.28 21.57
CA GLY A 38 9.44 38.90 22.95
C GLY A 38 8.51 37.91 23.68
N ASN A 39 7.50 37.31 23.02
CA ASN A 39 6.63 36.29 23.65
C ASN A 39 7.28 34.90 23.83
N VAL A 40 8.60 34.77 23.61
CA VAL A 40 9.32 33.51 23.69
C VAL A 40 9.41 32.96 25.14
N LYS A 41 9.33 33.84 26.16
CA LYS A 41 9.47 33.42 27.57
C LYS A 41 8.26 32.66 28.16
N THR A 42 7.08 32.72 27.55
CA THR A 42 5.85 32.07 28.05
C THR A 42 5.43 30.83 27.25
N MET A 43 6.19 30.47 26.20
CA MET A 43 5.89 29.30 25.37
C MET A 43 6.65 28.06 25.86
N ASN A 44 5.94 27.07 26.43
CA ASN A 44 6.45 25.71 26.56
C ASN A 44 6.53 25.06 25.16
N LEU A 45 7.60 25.35 24.43
CA LEU A 45 7.83 24.85 23.07
C LEU A 45 8.45 23.44 23.10
N VAL A 46 7.72 22.46 22.55
CA VAL A 46 8.23 21.10 22.31
C VAL A 46 9.28 21.15 21.19
N ILE A 47 10.42 20.49 21.37
CA ILE A 47 11.56 20.43 20.41
C ILE A 47 11.17 20.12 18.94
N PRO A 48 10.16 19.27 18.61
CA PRO A 48 9.75 18.96 17.24
C PRO A 48 9.16 20.14 16.44
N THR A 49 8.69 21.21 17.08
CA THR A 49 8.12 22.39 16.40
C THR A 49 9.15 23.50 16.15
N GLN A 50 10.35 23.40 16.77
CA GLN A 50 11.40 24.41 16.65
C GLN A 50 12.08 24.40 15.27
N VAL A 51 12.37 23.21 14.72
CA VAL A 51 13.11 23.07 13.46
C VAL A 51 12.32 23.61 12.25
N PRO A 52 11.02 23.30 12.07
CA PRO A 52 10.25 23.86 10.96
C PRO A 52 10.03 25.38 11.07
N ALA A 53 9.81 25.90 12.28
CA ALA A 53 9.60 27.33 12.50
C ALA A 53 10.85 28.16 12.18
N VAL A 54 12.03 27.66 12.57
CA VAL A 54 13.32 28.30 12.24
C VAL A 54 13.59 28.26 10.73
N LEU A 55 13.32 27.14 10.06
CA LEU A 55 13.49 27.03 8.60
C LEU A 55 12.56 28.00 7.85
N LEU A 56 11.31 28.18 8.32
CA LEU A 56 10.35 29.11 7.72
C LEU A 56 10.64 30.59 8.03
N LEU A 57 11.41 30.89 9.09
CA LEU A 57 11.92 32.23 9.42
C LEU A 57 13.06 32.66 8.49
N VAL A 58 13.90 31.72 8.06
CA VAL A 58 15.04 31.99 7.17
C VAL A 58 14.58 32.36 5.74
N THR A 59 13.45 31.83 5.31
CA THR A 59 12.92 32.03 3.95
C THR A 59 12.64 33.50 3.57
N PRO A 60 11.88 34.33 4.34
CA PRO A 60 11.65 35.73 3.97
C PRO A 60 12.93 36.58 3.97
N ILE A 61 13.90 36.27 4.84
CA ILE A 61 15.21 36.96 4.88
C ILE A 61 15.97 36.71 3.57
N GLN A 62 15.99 35.47 3.08
CA GLN A 62 16.62 35.13 1.82
C GLN A 62 15.93 35.81 0.62
N TYR A 63 14.60 35.92 0.62
CA TYR A 63 13.86 36.68 -0.40
C TYR A 63 14.11 38.19 -0.33
N LEU A 64 14.31 38.76 0.85
CA LEU A 64 14.68 40.17 1.02
C LEU A 64 16.08 40.46 0.45
N ILE A 65 17.06 39.59 0.76
CA ILE A 65 18.41 39.66 0.19
C ILE A 65 18.35 39.59 -1.34
N HIS A 66 17.51 38.69 -1.87
CA HIS A 66 17.28 38.59 -3.31
C HIS A 66 16.70 39.88 -3.89
N MET A 67 15.71 40.51 -3.24
CA MET A 67 15.12 41.78 -3.69
C MET A 67 16.19 42.89 -3.79
N ILE A 68 17.05 43.01 -2.77
CA ILE A 68 18.11 44.01 -2.73
C ILE A 68 19.11 43.80 -3.89
N LEU A 69 19.48 42.55 -4.18
CA LEU A 69 20.38 42.21 -5.28
C LEU A 69 19.76 42.49 -6.67
N LEU A 70 18.46 42.26 -6.81
CA LEU A 70 17.70 42.51 -8.04
C LEU A 70 17.55 44.02 -8.32
N ILE A 71 17.35 44.83 -7.26
CA ILE A 71 17.34 46.30 -7.36
C ILE A 71 18.72 46.86 -7.73
N LYS A 72 19.80 46.24 -7.24
CA LYS A 72 21.18 46.69 -7.49
C LYS A 72 21.76 46.22 -8.84
N ASN A 73 20.98 45.51 -9.65
CA ASN A 73 21.32 45.05 -11.02
C ASN A 73 22.66 44.29 -11.11
N ASN A 74 22.98 43.48 -10.08
CA ASN A 74 24.25 42.76 -9.95
C ASN A 74 24.04 41.24 -10.14
N THR A 75 23.30 40.86 -11.18
CA THR A 75 22.41 39.69 -11.22
C THR A 75 23.00 38.37 -11.75
N ASP A 76 24.25 38.29 -12.21
CA ASP A 76 24.63 37.09 -12.98
C ASP A 76 25.19 35.91 -12.17
N ARG A 77 25.57 36.07 -10.90
CA ARG A 77 26.33 34.99 -10.19
C ARG A 77 25.67 34.33 -8.98
N TYR A 78 24.79 35.02 -8.26
CA TYR A 78 24.27 34.52 -6.97
C TYR A 78 22.73 34.40 -6.93
N GLU A 79 22.04 34.89 -7.95
CA GLU A 79 20.57 34.93 -8.02
C GLU A 79 19.94 33.54 -7.99
N GLY A 80 20.41 32.65 -8.88
CA GLY A 80 19.91 31.27 -8.92
C GLY A 80 20.22 30.46 -7.66
N VAL A 81 21.32 30.76 -6.96
CA VAL A 81 21.74 30.03 -5.75
C VAL A 81 20.89 30.42 -4.54
N ILE A 82 20.68 31.72 -4.31
CA ILE A 82 19.85 32.22 -3.21
C ILE A 82 18.40 31.78 -3.38
N LEU A 83 17.91 31.75 -4.63
CA LEU A 83 16.54 31.36 -4.96
C LEU A 83 16.32 29.84 -4.89
N TYR A 84 17.31 29.02 -5.24
CA TYR A 84 17.24 27.58 -5.02
C TYR A 84 17.32 27.22 -3.54
N LEU A 85 18.12 27.96 -2.77
CA LEU A 85 18.26 27.78 -1.33
C LEU A 85 16.96 28.15 -0.60
N SER A 86 16.29 29.24 -0.99
CA SER A 86 15.00 29.63 -0.40
C SER A 86 13.90 28.61 -0.68
N LEU A 87 13.85 28.08 -1.90
CA LEU A 87 12.88 27.04 -2.31
C LEU A 87 13.16 25.69 -1.63
N LEU A 88 14.44 25.36 -1.43
CA LEU A 88 14.85 24.18 -0.68
C LEU A 88 14.46 24.31 0.81
N THR A 89 14.67 25.47 1.42
CA THR A 89 14.32 25.69 2.83
C THR A 89 12.80 25.75 3.09
N THR A 90 11.99 26.26 2.15
CA THR A 90 10.52 26.17 2.25
C THR A 90 10.04 24.73 2.12
N VAL A 91 10.56 23.96 1.16
CA VAL A 91 10.19 22.55 0.97
C VAL A 91 10.64 21.67 2.13
N LEU A 92 11.84 21.89 2.67
CA LEU A 92 12.29 21.18 3.89
C LEU A 92 11.45 21.57 5.10
N GLY A 93 11.11 22.85 5.26
CA GLY A 93 10.23 23.31 6.34
C GLY A 93 8.84 22.66 6.27
N THR A 94 8.25 22.54 5.09
CA THR A 94 6.93 21.89 4.92
C THR A 94 6.98 20.38 5.07
N ILE A 95 8.02 19.70 4.58
CA ILE A 95 8.23 18.27 4.82
C ILE A 95 8.41 17.99 6.31
N CYS A 96 9.14 18.85 7.04
CA CYS A 96 9.27 18.72 8.49
C CYS A 96 7.94 18.95 9.23
N ILE A 97 7.06 19.85 8.76
CA ILE A 97 5.70 20.03 9.31
C ILE A 97 4.85 18.78 9.08
N LEU A 98 4.89 18.21 7.86
CA LEU A 98 4.16 16.99 7.50
C LEU A 98 4.65 15.77 8.30
N LEU A 99 5.96 15.64 8.51
CA LEU A 99 6.56 14.55 9.29
C LEU A 99 6.28 14.67 10.80
N CYS A 100 6.01 15.88 11.31
CA CYS A 100 5.63 16.11 12.71
C CYS A 100 4.12 15.89 12.97
N GLY A 101 3.33 15.49 11.97
CA GLY A 101 1.95 15.04 12.16
C GLY A 101 0.96 16.13 12.61
N ILE A 102 1.20 17.40 12.26
CA ILE A 102 0.21 18.46 12.49
C ILE A 102 -0.94 18.21 11.50
N GLY A 103 -2.06 17.72 12.04
CA GLY A 103 -3.16 17.10 11.28
C GLY A 103 -3.81 17.97 10.20
N GLU A 104 -4.44 17.27 9.24
CA GLU A 104 -5.10 17.79 8.04
C GLU A 104 -6.30 18.74 8.31
N ASN A 105 -6.73 18.92 9.57
CA ASN A 105 -7.89 19.74 9.92
C ASN A 105 -7.58 21.06 10.66
N SER A 106 -6.35 21.58 10.60
CA SER A 106 -6.04 22.89 11.18
C SER A 106 -6.18 24.01 10.15
N GLU A 107 -6.79 25.13 10.52
CA GLU A 107 -6.76 26.41 9.76
C GLU A 107 -5.32 26.79 9.33
N PHE A 108 -4.32 26.27 10.04
CA PHE A 108 -2.89 26.37 9.73
C PHE A 108 -2.49 25.76 8.37
N ALA A 109 -3.11 24.65 7.93
CA ALA A 109 -2.85 24.07 6.62
C ALA A 109 -3.20 25.05 5.49
N ILE A 110 -4.30 25.80 5.63
CA ILE A 110 -4.72 26.85 4.69
C ILE A 110 -3.66 27.95 4.62
N TRP A 111 -3.08 28.34 5.76
CA TRP A 111 -2.00 29.35 5.81
C TRP A 111 -0.72 28.86 5.13
N VAL A 112 -0.37 27.57 5.25
CA VAL A 112 0.77 26.96 4.55
C VAL A 112 0.54 26.96 3.04
N TRP A 113 -0.67 26.58 2.59
CA TRP A 113 -1.05 26.64 1.17
C TRP A 113 -1.07 28.07 0.63
N LEU A 114 -1.61 29.03 1.38
CA LEU A 114 -1.60 30.45 1.01
C LEU A 114 -0.17 30.98 0.88
N ARG A 115 0.74 30.55 1.77
CA ARG A 115 2.17 30.89 1.72
C ARG A 115 2.82 30.30 0.47
N MET A 116 2.50 29.06 0.10
CA MET A 116 2.95 28.44 -1.16
C MET A 116 2.47 29.22 -2.38
N VAL A 117 1.21 29.66 -2.39
CA VAL A 117 0.64 30.48 -3.47
C VAL A 117 1.34 31.83 -3.54
N LEU A 118 1.59 32.50 -2.42
CA LEU A 118 2.30 33.79 -2.40
C LEU A 118 3.77 33.66 -2.83
N VAL A 119 4.46 32.59 -2.43
CA VAL A 119 5.83 32.29 -2.88
C VAL A 119 5.84 31.97 -4.38
N PHE A 120 4.84 31.24 -4.87
CA PHE A 120 4.67 30.97 -6.29
C PHE A 120 4.39 32.25 -7.08
N ILE A 121 3.50 33.12 -6.62
CA ILE A 121 3.24 34.43 -7.25
C ILE A 121 4.51 35.29 -7.23
N ALA A 122 5.25 35.31 -6.13
CA ALA A 122 6.53 36.01 -6.02
C ALA A 122 7.56 35.46 -7.03
N TYR A 123 7.61 34.15 -7.25
CA TYR A 123 8.51 33.50 -8.20
C TYR A 123 8.09 33.67 -9.67
N VAL A 124 6.79 33.52 -9.95
CA VAL A 124 6.24 33.51 -11.30
C VAL A 124 6.07 34.93 -11.83
N SER A 125 5.74 35.92 -10.99
CA SER A 125 5.42 37.26 -11.47
C SER A 125 6.57 38.01 -12.18
N PRO A 126 7.86 37.91 -11.79
CA PRO A 126 8.96 38.54 -12.53
C PRO A 126 9.26 37.77 -13.83
N ARG A 127 9.26 36.43 -13.78
CA ARG A 127 9.52 35.57 -14.94
C ARG A 127 8.42 35.60 -15.99
N VAL A 128 7.16 35.62 -15.56
CA VAL A 128 6.01 35.82 -16.44
C VAL A 128 6.01 37.23 -16.99
N TYR A 129 6.53 38.24 -16.29
CA TYR A 129 6.64 39.59 -16.87
C TYR A 129 7.73 39.70 -17.94
N GLU A 130 8.90 39.10 -17.72
CA GLU A 130 9.95 38.98 -18.75
C GLU A 130 9.44 38.18 -19.95
N SER A 131 8.82 37.01 -19.68
CA SER A 131 8.13 36.22 -20.69
C SER A 131 7.00 36.98 -21.39
N PHE A 132 6.28 37.87 -20.71
CA PHE A 132 5.17 38.65 -21.29
C PHE A 132 5.65 39.87 -22.07
N GLN A 133 6.84 40.41 -21.78
CA GLN A 133 7.50 41.42 -22.62
C GLN A 133 8.01 40.79 -23.92
N ASP A 134 8.62 39.61 -23.83
CA ASP A 134 8.98 38.78 -25.00
C ASP A 134 7.72 38.35 -25.78
N PHE A 135 6.63 38.03 -25.06
CA PHE A 135 5.33 37.68 -25.65
C PHE A 135 4.67 38.85 -26.37
N LYS A 136 4.79 40.09 -25.87
CA LYS A 136 4.14 41.27 -26.48
C LYS A 136 4.83 41.74 -27.77
N GLN A 137 6.13 41.45 -27.93
CA GLN A 137 6.82 41.56 -29.22
C GLN A 137 6.41 40.43 -30.17
N ASN A 138 6.18 39.22 -29.66
CA ASN A 138 5.78 38.05 -30.45
C ASN A 138 4.26 37.98 -30.77
N GLU A 139 3.38 38.66 -30.03
CA GLU A 139 1.91 38.60 -30.18
C GLU A 139 1.42 39.12 -31.54
N LYS A 140 2.17 40.05 -32.16
CA LYS A 140 1.87 40.54 -33.52
C LYS A 140 2.25 39.55 -34.61
N VAL A 141 3.27 38.72 -34.38
CA VAL A 141 3.72 37.66 -35.28
C VAL A 141 2.83 36.43 -35.12
N GLN A 142 2.49 36.09 -33.87
CA GLN A 142 1.74 34.91 -33.49
C GLN A 142 0.25 34.99 -33.84
N LYS A 143 -0.39 36.18 -33.87
CA LYS A 143 -1.79 36.30 -34.33
C LYS A 143 -1.97 36.06 -35.84
N LEU A 144 -0.93 36.35 -36.63
CA LEU A 144 -0.88 36.07 -38.06
C LEU A 144 -0.55 34.59 -38.32
N GLU A 145 0.36 34.00 -37.54
CA GLU A 145 0.65 32.57 -37.57
C GLU A 145 -0.52 31.72 -37.06
N GLU A 146 -1.21 32.09 -35.96
CA GLU A 146 -2.37 31.34 -35.44
C GLU A 146 -3.57 31.38 -36.39
N GLN A 147 -3.81 32.48 -37.11
CA GLN A 147 -4.88 32.52 -38.12
C GLN A 147 -4.53 31.66 -39.33
N ASN A 148 -3.28 31.71 -39.80
CA ASN A 148 -2.80 30.87 -40.89
C ASN A 148 -2.73 29.38 -40.49
N GLU A 149 -2.33 29.06 -39.25
CA GLU A 149 -2.33 27.71 -38.68
C GLU A 149 -3.76 27.20 -38.46
N ARG A 150 -4.70 28.00 -37.96
CA ARG A 150 -6.11 27.57 -37.81
C ARG A 150 -6.80 27.37 -39.15
N VAL A 151 -6.49 28.18 -40.16
CA VAL A 151 -7.00 27.98 -41.53
C VAL A 151 -6.34 26.75 -42.16
N ALA A 152 -5.02 26.60 -42.05
CA ALA A 152 -4.29 25.43 -42.52
C ALA A 152 -4.72 24.15 -41.80
N GLU A 153 -4.99 24.18 -40.48
CA GLU A 153 -5.52 23.05 -39.72
C GLU A 153 -6.95 22.71 -40.12
N LYS A 154 -7.81 23.70 -40.38
CA LYS A 154 -9.19 23.48 -40.85
C LYS A 154 -9.22 22.94 -42.29
N GLU A 155 -8.34 23.40 -43.17
CA GLU A 155 -8.17 22.83 -44.52
C GLU A 155 -7.59 21.43 -44.45
N LYS A 156 -6.53 21.24 -43.66
CA LYS A 156 -5.95 19.92 -43.36
C LYS A 156 -7.02 18.99 -42.78
N GLN A 157 -7.89 19.48 -41.89
CA GLN A 157 -9.02 18.73 -41.34
C GLN A 157 -10.07 18.35 -42.39
N ARG A 158 -10.45 19.29 -43.27
CA ARG A 158 -11.41 19.04 -44.36
C ARG A 158 -10.87 18.00 -45.35
N GLU A 159 -9.60 18.12 -45.73
CA GLU A 159 -8.94 17.14 -46.60
C GLU A 159 -8.78 15.77 -45.93
N ASP A 160 -8.36 15.72 -44.66
CA ASP A 160 -8.29 14.49 -43.87
C ASP A 160 -9.65 13.78 -43.84
N THR A 161 -10.73 14.55 -43.70
CA THR A 161 -12.10 14.01 -43.67
C THR A 161 -12.54 13.48 -45.05
N LYS A 162 -12.18 14.16 -46.14
CA LYS A 162 -12.40 13.67 -47.51
C LYS A 162 -11.61 12.40 -47.79
N TYR A 163 -10.35 12.35 -47.35
CA TYR A 163 -9.47 11.20 -47.49
C TYR A 163 -9.96 10.01 -46.65
N MET A 164 -10.40 10.23 -45.41
CA MET A 164 -11.06 9.22 -44.57
C MET A 164 -12.32 8.64 -45.22
N LYS A 165 -13.16 9.47 -45.86
CA LYS A 165 -14.32 8.98 -46.61
C LYS A 165 -13.92 8.10 -47.80
N ARG A 166 -12.83 8.40 -48.51
CA ARG A 166 -12.27 7.54 -49.58
C ARG A 166 -11.74 6.22 -49.02
N ILE A 167 -11.01 6.24 -47.92
CA ILE A 167 -10.49 5.05 -47.23
C ILE A 167 -11.61 4.12 -46.76
N LYS A 168 -12.66 4.69 -46.15
CA LYS A 168 -13.80 3.91 -45.65
C LYS A 168 -14.59 3.22 -46.78
N LYS A 169 -14.51 3.73 -48.01
CA LYS A 169 -15.13 3.18 -49.22
C LYS A 169 -14.24 2.21 -50.02
N ASN A 170 -12.91 2.20 -49.82
CA ASN A 170 -12.01 1.34 -50.59
C ASN A 170 -11.86 -0.07 -49.94
N PRO A 171 -12.40 -1.14 -50.57
CA PRO A 171 -12.35 -2.49 -50.01
C PRO A 171 -10.93 -3.09 -49.97
N TYR A 172 -10.06 -2.72 -50.90
CA TYR A 172 -8.68 -3.24 -50.97
C TYR A 172 -7.82 -2.72 -49.82
N LEU A 173 -7.97 -1.44 -49.47
CA LEU A 173 -7.24 -0.84 -48.36
C LEU A 173 -7.67 -1.44 -47.01
N LYS A 174 -8.98 -1.69 -46.82
CA LYS A 174 -9.48 -2.45 -45.65
C LYS A 174 -8.87 -3.85 -45.59
N LYS A 175 -8.77 -4.54 -46.72
CA LYS A 175 -8.17 -5.89 -46.81
C LYS A 175 -6.67 -5.87 -46.48
N ILE A 176 -5.93 -4.86 -46.93
CA ILE A 176 -4.51 -4.66 -46.60
C ILE A 176 -4.34 -4.39 -45.11
N LEU A 177 -5.10 -3.45 -44.54
CA LEU A 177 -5.06 -3.10 -43.12
C LEU A 177 -5.43 -4.30 -42.23
N TRP A 178 -6.45 -5.05 -42.61
CA TRP A 178 -6.81 -6.31 -41.93
C TRP A 178 -5.69 -7.35 -42.02
N LYS A 179 -5.00 -7.45 -43.15
CA LYS A 179 -3.87 -8.39 -43.33
C LYS A 179 -2.66 -7.97 -42.47
N ILE A 180 -2.39 -6.66 -42.38
CA ILE A 180 -1.35 -6.10 -41.50
C ILE A 180 -1.69 -6.38 -40.04
N TYR A 181 -2.93 -6.13 -39.62
CA TYR A 181 -3.43 -6.45 -38.29
C TYR A 181 -3.29 -7.95 -37.99
N LYS A 182 -3.79 -8.82 -38.88
CA LYS A 182 -3.69 -10.28 -38.75
C LYS A 182 -2.25 -10.75 -38.62
N SER A 183 -1.31 -10.13 -39.34
CA SER A 183 0.12 -10.49 -39.24
C SER A 183 0.74 -10.15 -37.88
N ASN A 184 0.22 -9.11 -37.22
CA ASN A 184 0.73 -8.60 -35.94
C ASN A 184 -0.12 -8.99 -34.71
N MET A 185 -1.20 -9.75 -34.92
CA MET A 185 -2.06 -10.28 -33.84
C MET A 185 -1.26 -10.91 -32.71
N ARG A 186 -0.12 -11.56 -33.01
CA ARG A 186 0.75 -12.18 -32.02
C ARG A 186 1.28 -11.19 -30.97
N ASN A 187 1.53 -9.95 -31.34
CA ASN A 187 1.99 -8.90 -30.43
C ASN A 187 0.81 -8.22 -29.72
N SER A 188 -0.33 -8.05 -30.41
CA SER A 188 -1.56 -7.52 -29.82
C SER A 188 -2.18 -8.49 -28.78
N ILE A 189 -1.92 -9.79 -28.87
CA ILE A 189 -2.31 -10.79 -27.86
C ILE A 189 -1.72 -10.49 -26.48
N LEU A 190 -0.51 -9.90 -26.39
CA LEU A 190 0.05 -9.51 -25.08
C LEU A 190 -0.78 -8.41 -24.42
N LEU A 191 -1.26 -7.44 -25.19
CA LEU A 191 -2.15 -6.39 -24.69
C LEU A 191 -3.50 -6.97 -24.27
N VAL A 192 -4.09 -7.84 -25.09
CA VAL A 192 -5.36 -8.52 -24.76
C VAL A 192 -5.21 -9.34 -23.48
N THR A 193 -4.16 -10.14 -23.35
CA THR A 193 -3.93 -10.99 -22.16
C THR A 193 -3.67 -10.16 -20.90
N GLY A 194 -2.90 -9.08 -20.98
CA GLY A 194 -2.71 -8.17 -19.85
C GLY A 194 -4.02 -7.51 -19.41
N ALA A 195 -4.85 -7.09 -20.37
CA ALA A 195 -6.19 -6.56 -20.12
C ALA A 195 -7.15 -7.61 -19.55
N THR A 196 -7.11 -8.85 -20.05
CA THR A 196 -7.92 -9.98 -19.55
C THR A 196 -7.57 -10.32 -18.11
N ILE A 197 -6.28 -10.44 -17.76
CA ILE A 197 -5.84 -10.71 -16.38
C ILE A 197 -6.33 -9.59 -15.47
N SER A 198 -6.06 -8.34 -15.81
CA SER A 198 -6.46 -7.19 -14.98
C SER A 198 -7.98 -7.12 -14.78
N SER A 199 -8.73 -7.31 -15.86
CA SER A 199 -10.20 -7.24 -15.84
C SER A 199 -10.82 -8.40 -15.06
N ALA A 200 -10.29 -9.63 -15.22
CA ALA A 200 -10.80 -10.81 -14.52
C ALA A 200 -10.63 -10.67 -13.01
N PHE A 201 -9.43 -10.34 -12.54
CA PHE A 201 -9.14 -10.24 -11.11
C PHE A 201 -9.89 -9.10 -10.44
N LEU A 202 -9.96 -7.94 -11.09
CA LEU A 202 -10.68 -6.80 -10.54
C LEU A 202 -12.19 -7.03 -10.51
N PHE A 203 -12.76 -7.62 -11.57
CA PHE A 203 -14.18 -7.99 -11.59
C PHE A 203 -14.52 -8.97 -10.47
N THR A 204 -13.75 -10.05 -10.31
CA THR A 204 -13.98 -11.04 -9.25
C THR A 204 -13.93 -10.38 -7.88
N THR A 205 -12.97 -9.50 -7.61
CA THR A 205 -12.84 -8.83 -6.31
C THR A 205 -14.04 -7.92 -6.01
N ILE A 206 -14.48 -7.12 -6.98
CA ILE A 206 -15.68 -6.27 -6.82
C ILE A 206 -16.93 -7.12 -6.59
N ALA A 207 -17.09 -8.22 -7.33
CA ALA A 207 -18.23 -9.11 -7.17
C ALA A 207 -18.25 -9.80 -5.80
N VAL A 208 -17.08 -10.20 -5.30
CA VAL A 208 -16.91 -10.76 -3.96
C VAL A 208 -17.19 -9.71 -2.88
N TYR A 209 -16.69 -8.49 -3.05
CA TYR A 209 -16.97 -7.37 -2.14
C TYR A 209 -18.47 -7.06 -2.03
N GLU A 210 -19.18 -6.96 -3.16
CA GLU A 210 -20.64 -6.70 -3.16
C GLU A 210 -21.41 -7.84 -2.50
N MET A 211 -21.00 -9.09 -2.72
CA MET A 211 -21.57 -10.26 -2.05
C MET A 211 -21.45 -10.17 -0.52
N PHE A 212 -20.31 -9.71 0.01
CA PHE A 212 -20.14 -9.51 1.45
C PHE A 212 -20.92 -8.32 1.99
N PHE A 213 -20.95 -7.23 1.24
CA PHE A 213 -21.73 -6.05 1.62
C PHE A 213 -23.23 -6.36 1.74
N ASP A 214 -23.77 -7.21 0.86
CA ASP A 214 -25.15 -7.65 0.96
C ASP A 214 -25.39 -8.62 2.14
N LEU A 215 -24.41 -9.44 2.51
CA LEU A 215 -24.47 -10.30 3.72
C LEU A 215 -24.50 -9.47 5.01
N GLN A 216 -23.75 -8.37 5.08
CA GLN A 216 -23.71 -7.48 6.25
C GLN A 216 -25.07 -6.85 6.56
N LYS A 217 -25.85 -6.50 5.53
CA LYS A 217 -27.20 -5.94 5.71
C LYS A 217 -28.21 -6.93 6.33
N GLY A 218 -27.86 -8.21 6.39
CA GLY A 218 -28.68 -9.30 6.93
C GLY A 218 -28.54 -9.56 8.43
N ASN A 219 -27.97 -8.64 9.23
CA ASN A 219 -27.76 -8.74 10.69
C ASN A 219 -26.69 -9.76 11.14
N VAL A 220 -25.53 -9.83 10.48
CA VAL A 220 -24.34 -10.51 11.03
C VAL A 220 -23.24 -9.46 11.30
N PRO A 221 -23.31 -8.73 12.43
CA PRO A 221 -22.48 -7.55 12.67
C PRO A 221 -20.99 -7.87 12.96
N VAL A 222 -20.66 -9.08 13.41
CA VAL A 222 -19.33 -9.37 13.99
C VAL A 222 -18.20 -9.54 12.94
N VAL A 223 -18.52 -9.84 11.68
CA VAL A 223 -17.52 -10.15 10.62
C VAL A 223 -17.43 -9.02 9.57
N GLY A 224 -18.31 -8.02 9.65
CA GLY A 224 -18.54 -7.07 8.57
C GLY A 224 -17.39 -6.09 8.32
N ASP A 225 -17.08 -5.25 9.30
CA ASP A 225 -16.24 -4.09 9.06
C ASP A 225 -14.80 -4.47 8.71
N GLU A 226 -14.20 -5.40 9.46
CA GLU A 226 -12.82 -5.83 9.20
C GLU A 226 -12.65 -6.48 7.82
N LEU A 227 -13.58 -7.34 7.41
CA LEU A 227 -13.50 -8.02 6.11
C LEU A 227 -13.76 -7.05 4.94
N SER A 228 -14.64 -6.07 5.12
CA SER A 228 -14.90 -5.07 4.08
C SER A 228 -13.70 -4.15 3.82
N VAL A 229 -13.00 -3.74 4.89
CA VAL A 229 -11.75 -2.96 4.80
C VAL A 229 -10.67 -3.79 4.09
N LEU A 230 -10.56 -5.07 4.45
CA LEU A 230 -9.59 -5.99 3.87
C LEU A 230 -9.80 -6.18 2.36
N LEU A 231 -11.06 -6.33 1.92
CA LEU A 231 -11.41 -6.42 0.50
C LEU A 231 -11.20 -5.10 -0.25
N TRP A 232 -11.43 -3.95 0.40
CA TRP A 232 -11.10 -2.64 -0.19
C TRP A 232 -9.61 -2.48 -0.44
N ASP A 233 -8.77 -2.86 0.52
CA ASP A 233 -7.32 -2.88 0.36
C ASP A 233 -6.91 -3.78 -0.80
N ALA A 234 -7.57 -4.94 -0.96
CA ALA A 234 -7.35 -5.83 -2.10
C ALA A 234 -7.70 -5.16 -3.44
N ILE A 235 -8.83 -4.45 -3.54
CA ILE A 235 -9.21 -3.70 -4.76
C ILE A 235 -8.13 -2.68 -5.12
N ILE A 236 -7.63 -1.92 -4.14
CA ILE A 236 -6.59 -0.91 -4.35
C ILE A 236 -5.30 -1.58 -4.86
N LEU A 237 -4.86 -2.64 -4.19
CA LEU A 237 -3.65 -3.37 -4.55
C LEU A 237 -3.76 -3.97 -5.96
N ILE A 238 -4.87 -4.62 -6.28
CA ILE A 238 -5.14 -5.21 -7.61
C ILE A 238 -5.19 -4.10 -8.66
N GLY A 239 -5.77 -2.95 -8.35
CA GLY A 239 -5.77 -1.77 -9.22
C GLY A 239 -4.35 -1.29 -9.55
N ILE A 240 -3.48 -1.17 -8.55
CA ILE A 240 -2.07 -0.77 -8.73
C ILE A 240 -1.33 -1.77 -9.62
N ILE A 241 -1.47 -3.08 -9.33
CA ILE A 241 -0.86 -4.15 -10.13
C ILE A 241 -1.40 -4.12 -11.57
N SER A 242 -2.70 -3.88 -11.75
CA SER A 242 -3.37 -3.83 -13.06
C SER A 242 -2.84 -2.66 -13.92
N ILE A 243 -2.75 -1.45 -13.35
CA ILE A 243 -2.15 -0.29 -14.04
C ILE A 243 -0.75 -0.66 -14.53
N PHE A 244 0.02 -1.31 -13.67
CA PHE A 244 1.38 -1.69 -13.97
C PHE A 244 1.47 -2.73 -15.10
N LEU A 245 0.67 -3.80 -15.04
CA LEU A 245 0.61 -4.83 -16.08
C LEU A 245 0.20 -4.23 -17.43
N LEU A 246 -0.85 -3.42 -17.44
CA LEU A 246 -1.34 -2.73 -18.64
C LEU A 246 -0.28 -1.79 -19.20
N ALA A 247 0.46 -1.08 -18.36
CA ALA A 247 1.47 -0.15 -18.81
C ALA A 247 2.63 -0.86 -19.53
N LEU A 248 3.10 -1.99 -18.98
CA LEU A 248 4.08 -2.83 -19.66
C LEU A 248 3.55 -3.39 -20.99
N SER A 249 2.32 -3.88 -20.99
CA SER A 249 1.65 -4.41 -22.18
C SER A 249 1.62 -3.37 -23.29
N LEU A 250 1.23 -2.14 -22.93
CA LEU A 250 1.09 -1.01 -23.84
C LEU A 250 2.43 -0.57 -24.42
N LYS A 251 3.47 -0.49 -23.58
CA LYS A 251 4.84 -0.18 -24.02
C LYS A 251 5.34 -1.16 -25.09
N ILE A 252 5.06 -2.46 -24.93
CA ILE A 252 5.46 -3.47 -25.92
C ILE A 252 4.65 -3.35 -27.21
N TYR A 253 3.33 -3.21 -27.07
CA TYR A 253 2.45 -3.02 -28.21
C TYR A 253 2.93 -1.83 -29.07
N ALA A 254 3.17 -0.68 -28.44
CA ALA A 254 3.68 0.52 -29.09
C ALA A 254 5.02 0.28 -29.81
N LYS A 255 6.00 -0.33 -29.12
CA LYS A 255 7.32 -0.65 -29.70
C LYS A 255 7.21 -1.61 -30.89
N SER A 256 6.29 -2.57 -30.85
CA SER A 256 6.11 -3.54 -31.92
C SER A 256 5.51 -2.92 -33.18
N ARG A 257 4.56 -1.98 -33.01
CA ARG A 257 3.81 -1.40 -34.13
C ARG A 257 4.49 -0.20 -34.78
N ILE A 258 5.48 0.42 -34.12
CA ILE A 258 6.20 1.60 -34.66
C ILE A 258 6.79 1.34 -36.05
N LYS A 259 7.25 0.11 -36.33
CA LYS A 259 7.82 -0.25 -37.65
C LYS A 259 6.75 -0.29 -38.74
N ASP A 260 5.59 -0.87 -38.44
CA ASP A 260 4.48 -0.95 -39.38
C ASP A 260 3.87 0.42 -39.64
N TYR A 261 3.77 1.25 -38.58
CA TYR A 261 3.31 2.62 -38.67
C TYR A 261 4.25 3.47 -39.54
N ASN A 262 5.56 3.33 -39.36
CA ASN A 262 6.56 3.99 -40.21
C ASN A 262 6.47 3.55 -41.68
N LEU A 263 6.24 2.25 -41.94
CA LEU A 263 6.04 1.74 -43.30
C LEU A 263 4.77 2.33 -43.93
N MET A 264 3.67 2.43 -43.17
CA MET A 264 2.44 3.05 -43.66
C MET A 264 2.61 4.55 -43.94
N ILE A 265 3.33 5.29 -43.09
CA ILE A 265 3.69 6.70 -43.36
C ILE A 265 4.51 6.80 -44.65
N THR A 266 5.50 5.91 -44.83
CA THR A 266 6.35 5.88 -46.03
C THR A 266 5.55 5.58 -47.31
N LEU A 267 4.53 4.74 -47.21
CA LEU A 267 3.59 4.45 -48.31
C LEU A 267 2.58 5.58 -48.58
N GLY A 268 2.70 6.72 -47.90
CA GLY A 268 1.87 7.91 -48.12
C GLY A 268 0.61 7.98 -47.26
N MET A 269 0.49 7.18 -46.20
CA MET A 269 -0.66 7.25 -45.30
C MET A 269 -0.57 8.49 -44.41
N ARG A 270 -1.64 9.30 -44.42
CA ARG A 270 -1.71 10.54 -43.66
C ARG A 270 -1.79 10.27 -42.15
N ASP A 271 -1.08 11.08 -41.38
CA ASP A 271 -0.85 10.92 -39.94
C ASP A 271 -2.14 10.82 -39.09
N ARG A 272 -3.19 11.59 -39.43
CA ARG A 272 -4.48 11.48 -38.72
C ARG A 272 -5.17 10.14 -38.94
N VAL A 273 -5.09 9.60 -40.15
CA VAL A 273 -5.68 8.30 -40.50
C VAL A 273 -4.96 7.21 -39.73
N LEU A 274 -3.62 7.31 -39.65
CA LEU A 274 -2.81 6.42 -38.85
C LEU A 274 -3.25 6.43 -37.38
N ARG A 275 -3.34 7.61 -36.74
CA ARG A 275 -3.83 7.73 -35.36
C ARG A 275 -5.21 7.10 -35.14
N PHE A 276 -6.14 7.28 -36.08
CA PHE A 276 -7.46 6.64 -36.00
C PHE A 276 -7.37 5.11 -35.99
N PHE A 277 -6.53 4.53 -36.85
CA PHE A 277 -6.32 3.08 -36.88
C PHE A 277 -5.64 2.57 -35.61
N ILE A 278 -4.63 3.28 -35.10
CA ILE A 278 -3.95 2.96 -33.82
C ILE A 278 -4.97 2.95 -32.68
N ALA A 279 -5.80 3.99 -32.58
CA ALA A 279 -6.82 4.10 -31.55
C ALA A 279 -7.87 2.98 -31.66
N THR A 280 -8.31 2.65 -32.88
CA THR A 280 -9.29 1.56 -33.11
C THR A 280 -8.73 0.20 -32.72
N GLU A 281 -7.48 -0.09 -33.09
CA GLU A 281 -6.81 -1.35 -32.73
C GLU A 281 -6.60 -1.46 -31.21
N TYR A 282 -6.17 -0.37 -30.59
CA TYR A 282 -5.97 -0.30 -29.14
C TYR A 282 -7.28 -0.49 -28.37
N ILE A 283 -8.30 0.32 -28.67
CA ILE A 283 -9.62 0.24 -28.03
C ILE A 283 -10.26 -1.13 -28.30
N GLY A 284 -10.13 -1.66 -29.51
CA GLY A 284 -10.62 -3.00 -29.85
C GLY A 284 -9.94 -4.10 -29.03
N SER A 285 -8.61 -4.03 -28.88
CA SER A 285 -7.84 -5.00 -28.08
C SER A 285 -8.22 -4.95 -26.60
N LEU A 286 -8.38 -3.74 -26.05
CA LEU A 286 -8.83 -3.54 -24.68
C LEU A 286 -10.28 -4.01 -24.47
N ALA A 287 -11.19 -3.73 -25.40
CA ALA A 287 -12.58 -4.17 -25.32
C ALA A 287 -12.69 -5.70 -25.34
N VAL A 288 -11.94 -6.37 -26.23
CA VAL A 288 -11.87 -7.84 -26.25
C VAL A 288 -11.29 -8.37 -24.94
N GLY A 289 -10.20 -7.77 -24.45
CA GLY A 289 -9.59 -8.13 -23.18
C GLY A 289 -10.56 -8.00 -21.99
N LEU A 290 -11.33 -6.92 -21.95
CA LEU A 290 -12.36 -6.66 -20.95
C LEU A 290 -13.50 -7.70 -21.02
N LEU A 291 -14.03 -8.00 -22.20
CA LEU A 291 -15.11 -8.98 -22.36
C LEU A 291 -14.69 -10.38 -21.91
N ILE A 292 -13.51 -10.83 -22.35
CA ILE A 292 -12.95 -12.12 -21.94
C ILE A 292 -12.65 -12.10 -20.43
N GLY A 293 -12.11 -10.99 -19.93
CA GLY A 293 -11.79 -10.81 -18.52
C GLY A 293 -13.02 -10.89 -17.62
N ILE A 294 -14.10 -10.18 -17.96
CA ILE A 294 -15.37 -10.25 -17.23
C ILE A 294 -15.92 -11.68 -17.27
N PHE A 295 -15.88 -12.35 -18.43
CA PHE A 295 -16.35 -13.74 -18.54
C PHE A 295 -15.56 -14.69 -17.62
N ILE A 296 -14.23 -14.61 -17.65
CA ILE A 296 -13.36 -15.39 -16.74
C ILE A 296 -13.60 -14.99 -15.28
N GLY A 297 -13.74 -13.70 -15.01
CA GLY A 297 -14.00 -13.15 -13.68
C GLY A 297 -15.31 -13.68 -13.09
N SER A 298 -16.37 -13.79 -13.88
CA SER A 298 -17.64 -14.40 -13.46
C SER A 298 -17.48 -15.88 -13.13
N LEU A 299 -16.69 -16.63 -13.90
CA LEU A 299 -16.38 -18.03 -13.60
C LEU A 299 -15.59 -18.15 -12.28
N LEU A 300 -14.63 -17.27 -12.04
CA LEU A 300 -13.88 -17.21 -10.78
C LEU A 300 -14.79 -16.88 -9.59
N THR A 301 -15.74 -15.95 -9.74
CA THR A 301 -16.72 -15.63 -8.70
C THR A 301 -17.60 -16.83 -8.37
N ILE A 302 -18.06 -17.59 -9.37
CA ILE A 302 -18.81 -18.83 -9.15
C ILE A 302 -17.96 -19.86 -8.39
N GLY A 303 -16.67 -19.98 -8.75
CA GLY A 303 -15.72 -20.83 -8.01
C GLY A 303 -15.60 -20.41 -6.54
N PHE A 304 -15.46 -19.11 -6.28
CA PHE A 304 -15.41 -18.54 -4.93
C PHE A 304 -16.69 -18.84 -4.13
N GLN A 305 -17.86 -18.61 -4.74
CA GLN A 305 -19.15 -18.95 -4.14
C GLN A 305 -19.29 -20.45 -3.86
N SER A 306 -18.81 -21.32 -4.75
CA SER A 306 -18.88 -22.76 -4.58
C SER A 306 -18.04 -23.24 -3.40
N VAL A 307 -16.87 -22.64 -3.17
CA VAL A 307 -16.03 -22.95 -2.00
C VAL A 307 -16.75 -22.57 -0.71
N ILE A 308 -17.37 -21.38 -0.65
CA ILE A 308 -18.10 -20.95 0.54
C ILE A 308 -19.37 -21.78 0.74
N HIS A 309 -20.14 -22.04 -0.31
CA HIS A 309 -21.37 -22.83 -0.23
C HIS A 309 -21.11 -24.26 0.27
N SER A 310 -19.96 -24.85 -0.11
CA SER A 310 -19.57 -26.18 0.39
C SER A 310 -19.34 -26.23 1.90
N ILE A 311 -19.04 -25.09 2.53
CA ILE A 311 -18.70 -24.99 3.95
C ILE A 311 -19.89 -24.43 4.74
N TYR A 312 -20.61 -23.48 4.14
CA TYR A 312 -21.71 -22.72 4.72
C TYR A 312 -22.89 -22.60 3.74
N PRO A 313 -23.63 -23.69 3.49
CA PRO A 313 -24.68 -23.73 2.48
C PRO A 313 -25.86 -22.81 2.77
N THR A 314 -26.07 -22.44 4.04
CA THR A 314 -27.14 -21.55 4.50
C THR A 314 -26.87 -20.08 4.23
N PHE A 315 -25.60 -19.67 4.08
CA PHE A 315 -25.22 -18.26 3.98
C PHE A 315 -25.17 -17.74 2.55
N ILE A 316 -24.75 -18.58 1.59
CA ILE A 316 -24.54 -18.15 0.20
C ILE A 316 -25.20 -19.13 -0.76
N SER A 317 -26.05 -18.62 -1.65
CA SER A 317 -26.54 -19.36 -2.82
C SER A 317 -25.68 -19.01 -4.03
N ILE A 318 -25.35 -20.00 -4.85
CA ILE A 318 -24.59 -19.78 -6.08
C ILE A 318 -25.47 -18.98 -7.04
N LYS A 319 -25.09 -17.75 -7.32
CA LYS A 319 -25.85 -16.81 -8.16
C LYS A 319 -24.89 -15.97 -8.99
N LEU A 320 -25.31 -15.67 -10.22
CA LEU A 320 -24.59 -14.71 -11.05
C LEU A 320 -24.58 -13.33 -10.39
N PRO A 321 -23.48 -12.57 -10.49
CA PRO A 321 -23.41 -11.19 -9.99
C PRO A 321 -24.52 -10.29 -10.58
N ASN A 322 -24.91 -9.26 -9.84
CA ASN A 322 -25.93 -8.31 -10.27
C ASN A 322 -25.45 -7.51 -11.49
N ILE A 323 -26.37 -7.06 -12.35
CA ILE A 323 -26.04 -6.20 -13.50
C ILE A 323 -25.33 -4.91 -13.05
N LYS A 324 -25.63 -4.42 -11.85
CA LYS A 324 -24.94 -3.28 -11.22
C LYS A 324 -23.43 -3.55 -11.05
N THR A 325 -23.05 -4.74 -10.58
CA THR A 325 -21.66 -5.17 -10.44
C THR A 325 -20.91 -5.10 -11.76
N TYR A 326 -21.52 -5.59 -12.84
CA TYR A 326 -20.93 -5.54 -14.19
C TYR A 326 -20.70 -4.11 -14.67
N LEU A 327 -21.63 -3.18 -14.41
CA LEU A 327 -21.50 -1.78 -14.79
C LEU A 327 -20.38 -1.07 -14.00
N ILE A 328 -20.33 -1.28 -12.68
CA ILE A 328 -19.30 -0.69 -11.81
C ILE A 328 -17.92 -1.21 -12.21
N ALA A 329 -17.76 -2.52 -12.36
CA ALA A 329 -16.50 -3.12 -12.77
C ALA A 329 -16.03 -2.63 -14.14
N CYS A 330 -16.95 -2.54 -15.12
CA CYS A 330 -16.63 -2.00 -16.44
C CYS A 330 -16.13 -0.55 -16.36
N PHE A 331 -16.80 0.30 -15.56
CA PHE A 331 -16.37 1.68 -15.33
C PHE A 331 -14.97 1.76 -14.68
N CYS A 332 -14.71 0.97 -13.62
CA CYS A 332 -13.41 0.91 -12.96
C CYS A 332 -12.29 0.44 -13.90
N ILE A 333 -12.53 -0.61 -14.70
CA ILE A 333 -11.55 -1.14 -15.66
C ILE A 333 -11.22 -0.10 -16.74
N ILE A 334 -12.23 0.60 -17.26
CA ILE A 334 -12.02 1.68 -18.25
C ILE A 334 -11.17 2.81 -17.64
N LEU A 335 -11.41 3.20 -16.40
CA LEU A 335 -10.57 4.18 -15.69
C LEU A 335 -9.11 3.72 -15.57
N LEU A 336 -8.87 2.44 -15.24
CA LEU A 336 -7.51 1.90 -15.18
C LEU A 336 -6.83 1.88 -16.55
N PHE A 337 -7.58 1.59 -17.61
CA PHE A 337 -7.06 1.65 -18.99
C PHE A 337 -6.66 3.08 -19.35
N LEU A 338 -7.47 4.09 -18.99
CA LEU A 338 -7.15 5.50 -19.18
C LEU A 338 -5.89 5.90 -18.40
N ALA A 339 -5.81 5.54 -17.11
CA ALA A 339 -4.66 5.80 -16.25
C ALA A 339 -3.37 5.19 -16.83
N SER A 340 -3.41 3.92 -17.26
CA SER A 340 -2.28 3.25 -17.92
C SER A 340 -1.85 3.96 -19.21
N THR A 341 -2.81 4.47 -20.00
CA THR A 341 -2.52 5.22 -21.23
C THR A 341 -1.80 6.52 -20.92
N ILE A 342 -2.21 7.25 -19.87
CA ILE A 342 -1.58 8.49 -19.41
C ILE A 342 -0.13 8.24 -18.99
N ILE A 343 0.14 7.17 -18.22
CA ILE A 343 1.50 6.81 -17.78
C ILE A 343 2.43 6.57 -18.98
N ASN A 344 1.91 6.00 -20.06
CA ASN A 344 2.67 5.74 -21.27
C ASN A 344 2.60 6.88 -22.30
N HIS A 345 2.01 8.03 -21.95
CA HIS A 345 1.86 9.16 -22.87
C HIS A 345 3.22 9.65 -23.39
N GLU A 346 4.27 9.65 -22.57
CA GLU A 346 5.64 9.98 -23.01
C GLU A 346 6.13 9.07 -24.15
N ILE A 347 5.76 7.78 -24.13
CA ILE A 347 6.10 6.83 -25.21
C ILE A 347 5.34 7.18 -26.48
N TYR A 348 4.07 7.60 -26.38
CA TYR A 348 3.27 8.04 -27.52
C TYR A 348 3.80 9.36 -28.11
N VAL A 349 4.24 10.30 -27.27
CA VAL A 349 4.83 11.57 -27.71
C VAL A 349 6.18 11.32 -28.42
N GLU A 350 6.98 10.36 -27.94
CA GLU A 350 8.17 9.89 -28.67
C GLU A 350 7.84 9.24 -30.03
N MET A 351 6.63 8.68 -30.19
CA MET A 351 6.15 8.17 -31.49
C MET A 351 5.67 9.28 -32.43
N GLU A 352 5.23 10.44 -31.92
CA GLU A 352 4.71 11.56 -32.73
C GLU A 352 5.80 12.39 -33.42
N LEU A 353 7.05 12.35 -32.93
CA LEU A 353 8.17 12.96 -33.63
C LEU A 353 8.60 12.06 -34.80
N GLY A 354 8.12 12.40 -36.00
CA GLY A 354 8.46 11.80 -37.30
C GLY A 354 9.94 11.84 -37.72
N SER A 355 10.87 11.72 -36.78
CA SER A 355 12.33 11.74 -36.95
C SER A 355 13.00 10.40 -36.62
N SER A 356 12.25 9.29 -36.58
CA SER A 356 12.84 7.96 -36.35
C SER A 356 13.56 7.39 -37.59
N ARG A 357 14.43 8.19 -38.23
CA ARG A 357 15.61 7.64 -38.91
C ARG A 357 16.39 6.90 -37.84
N GLN A 358 16.35 5.56 -37.89
CA GLN A 358 17.14 4.64 -37.06
C GLN A 358 17.51 5.24 -35.70
N ILE A 359 16.66 5.07 -34.69
CA ILE A 359 17.09 5.31 -33.31
C ILE A 359 18.25 4.34 -33.07
N ALA A 360 19.47 4.82 -33.27
CA ALA A 360 20.68 4.14 -32.87
C ALA A 360 20.46 3.76 -31.41
N VAL A 361 20.68 2.49 -31.08
CA VAL A 361 20.50 1.96 -29.72
C VAL A 361 21.39 2.79 -28.80
N SER A 362 20.85 3.88 -28.28
CA SER A 362 21.63 4.83 -27.48
C SER A 362 21.88 4.15 -26.15
N LYS A 363 23.13 4.15 -25.74
CA LYS A 363 23.53 3.56 -24.47
C LYS A 363 22.79 4.28 -23.34
N GLU A 364 21.97 3.57 -22.60
CA GLU A 364 21.24 4.14 -21.47
C GLU A 364 22.23 4.69 -20.43
N LYS A 365 21.97 5.90 -19.93
CA LYS A 365 22.86 6.56 -18.97
C LYS A 365 22.84 5.80 -17.63
N MET A 366 24.00 5.32 -17.20
CA MET A 366 24.18 4.69 -15.88
C MET A 366 24.46 5.76 -14.80
N PRO A 367 23.96 5.60 -13.56
CA PRO A 367 24.21 6.58 -12.50
C PRO A 367 25.71 6.78 -12.27
N ASN A 368 26.18 8.03 -12.42
CA ASN A 368 27.63 8.28 -12.42
C ASN A 368 28.21 8.75 -11.07
N ARG A 369 27.49 9.62 -10.35
CA ARG A 369 27.96 10.29 -9.13
C ARG A 369 27.23 9.78 -7.89
N TRP A 370 27.88 9.90 -6.72
CA TRP A 370 27.30 9.64 -5.39
C TRP A 370 26.82 8.19 -5.17
N LEU A 371 27.40 7.21 -5.86
CA LEU A 371 26.98 5.81 -5.76
C LEU A 371 27.09 5.25 -4.34
N GLY A 372 28.23 5.45 -3.68
CA GLY A 372 28.44 5.00 -2.30
C GLY A 372 27.43 5.62 -1.33
N ILE A 373 27.22 6.93 -1.43
CA ILE A 373 26.26 7.65 -0.58
C ILE A 373 24.83 7.14 -0.80
N LYS A 374 24.41 6.89 -2.05
CA LYS A 374 23.09 6.29 -2.33
C LYS A 374 22.93 4.89 -1.74
N CYS A 375 23.97 4.07 -1.79
CA CYS A 375 23.96 2.77 -1.12
C CYS A 375 23.83 2.90 0.40
N VAL A 376 24.62 3.79 1.02
CA VAL A 376 24.59 4.02 2.48
C VAL A 376 23.23 4.54 2.92
N VAL A 377 22.68 5.55 2.23
CA VAL A 377 21.32 6.06 2.51
C VAL A 377 20.28 4.97 2.35
N GLY A 378 20.39 4.12 1.31
CA GLY A 378 19.49 2.98 1.12
C GLY A 378 19.55 1.97 2.28
N ILE A 379 20.75 1.66 2.79
CA ILE A 379 20.94 0.77 3.95
C ILE A 379 20.34 1.39 5.22
N ILE A 380 20.60 2.67 5.47
CA ILE A 380 20.03 3.39 6.63
C ILE A 380 18.50 3.34 6.57
N LEU A 381 17.91 3.66 5.41
CA LEU A 381 16.46 3.64 5.22
C LEU A 381 15.87 2.24 5.47
N MET A 382 16.55 1.20 4.99
CA MET A 382 16.17 -0.19 5.19
C MET A 382 16.20 -0.58 6.68
N LEU A 383 17.27 -0.22 7.40
CA LEU A 383 17.43 -0.51 8.82
C LEU A 383 16.45 0.27 9.70
N VAL A 384 16.24 1.56 9.40
CA VAL A 384 15.26 2.41 10.12
C VAL A 384 13.85 1.86 9.93
N SER A 385 13.48 1.47 8.71
CA SER A 385 12.19 0.83 8.45
C SER A 385 12.05 -0.48 9.22
N SER A 386 13.03 -1.38 9.18
CA SER A 386 12.97 -2.64 9.92
C SER A 386 12.91 -2.44 11.44
N TYR A 387 13.62 -1.44 11.97
CA TYR A 387 13.54 -1.10 13.40
C TYR A 387 12.17 -0.56 13.78
N ALA A 388 11.61 0.37 12.99
CA ALA A 388 10.26 0.88 13.21
C ALA A 388 9.20 -0.23 13.10
N PHE A 389 9.37 -1.14 12.13
CA PHE A 389 8.49 -2.29 11.91
C PHE A 389 8.49 -3.25 13.11
N SER A 390 9.59 -3.29 13.87
CA SER A 390 9.69 -4.08 15.11
C SER A 390 8.90 -3.51 16.30
N LYS A 391 8.35 -2.30 16.17
CA LYS A 391 7.50 -1.67 17.19
C LYS A 391 6.04 -2.00 16.90
N ARG A 392 5.31 -2.51 17.92
CA ARG A 392 3.91 -2.96 17.80
C ARG A 392 2.97 -1.98 17.11
N VAL A 393 3.07 -0.68 17.43
CA VAL A 393 2.22 0.37 16.83
C VAL A 393 2.34 0.45 15.33
N TRP A 394 3.56 0.26 14.81
CA TRP A 394 3.87 0.45 13.39
C TRP A 394 4.06 -0.88 12.66
N THR A 395 3.90 -2.01 13.37
CA THR A 395 4.07 -3.34 12.79
C THR A 395 3.07 -3.52 11.66
N GLU A 396 3.54 -4.02 10.53
CA GLU A 396 2.73 -4.23 9.31
C GLU A 396 2.16 -2.95 8.69
N SER A 397 2.68 -1.77 9.05
CA SER A 397 2.38 -0.51 8.35
C SER A 397 2.89 -0.55 6.90
N ILE A 398 2.00 -0.23 5.96
CA ILE A 398 2.33 -0.19 4.53
C ILE A 398 3.41 0.86 4.21
N TYR A 399 3.45 1.97 4.96
CA TYR A 399 4.44 3.03 4.80
C TYR A 399 5.86 2.54 5.06
N LEU A 400 6.03 1.69 6.08
CA LEU A 400 7.33 1.10 6.40
C LEU A 400 7.77 0.10 5.34
N ILE A 401 6.84 -0.70 4.81
CA ILE A 401 7.12 -1.60 3.69
C ILE A 401 7.57 -0.79 2.45
N ILE A 402 6.86 0.29 2.11
CA ILE A 402 7.25 1.18 1.01
C ILE A 402 8.64 1.78 1.25
N MET A 403 8.89 2.30 2.46
CA MET A 403 10.19 2.86 2.84
C MET A 403 11.32 1.83 2.70
N PHE A 404 11.08 0.59 3.11
CA PHE A 404 12.02 -0.52 2.95
C PHE A 404 12.28 -0.82 1.47
N LEU A 405 11.24 -0.92 0.66
CA LEU A 405 11.35 -1.17 -0.79
C LEU A 405 12.11 -0.03 -1.49
N VAL A 406 11.91 1.23 -1.11
CA VAL A 406 12.69 2.37 -1.61
C VAL A 406 14.17 2.22 -1.25
N GLY A 407 14.48 1.78 -0.02
CA GLY A 407 15.84 1.46 0.41
C GLY A 407 16.48 0.38 -0.47
N CYS A 408 15.75 -0.71 -0.70
CA CYS A 408 16.18 -1.79 -1.60
C CYS A 408 16.38 -1.31 -3.04
N TYR A 409 15.50 -0.45 -3.57
CA TYR A 409 15.67 0.14 -4.90
C TYR A 409 16.98 0.92 -5.00
N MET A 410 17.28 1.75 -4.00
CA MET A 410 18.52 2.53 -3.97
C MET A 410 19.75 1.62 -3.95
N ILE A 411 19.73 0.54 -3.16
CA ILE A 411 20.81 -0.46 -3.09
C ILE A 411 20.97 -1.19 -4.42
N ILE A 412 19.90 -1.71 -5.01
CA ILE A 412 19.93 -2.42 -6.30
C ILE A 412 20.43 -1.48 -7.41
N SER A 413 19.94 -0.25 -7.42
CA SER A 413 20.31 0.78 -8.39
C SER A 413 21.77 1.21 -8.29
N ALA A 414 22.20 1.67 -7.11
CA ALA A 414 23.53 2.21 -6.91
C ALA A 414 24.58 1.10 -6.79
N GLY A 415 24.24 -0.01 -6.11
CA GLY A 415 25.08 -1.19 -5.95
C GLY A 415 25.32 -1.89 -7.28
N GLY A 416 24.28 -2.10 -8.09
CA GLY A 416 24.43 -2.64 -9.45
C GLY A 416 25.35 -1.79 -10.32
N ALA A 417 25.16 -0.46 -10.33
CA ALA A 417 26.03 0.45 -11.07
C ALA A 417 27.49 0.44 -10.55
N TRP A 418 27.67 0.34 -9.24
CA TRP A 418 29.00 0.27 -8.61
C TRP A 418 29.73 -1.04 -8.93
N ILE A 419 29.03 -2.18 -8.89
CA ILE A 419 29.56 -3.50 -9.27
C ILE A 419 30.02 -3.49 -10.73
N LEU A 420 29.17 -3.00 -11.65
CA LEU A 420 29.50 -2.91 -13.07
C LEU A 420 30.74 -2.02 -13.30
N LYS A 421 30.82 -0.84 -12.66
CA LYS A 421 32.01 0.02 -12.78
C LYS A 421 33.27 -0.62 -12.23
N SER A 422 33.15 -1.33 -11.11
CA SER A 422 34.29 -2.00 -10.48
C SER A 422 34.85 -3.10 -11.39
N TYR A 423 33.98 -3.83 -12.10
CA TYR A 423 34.42 -4.78 -13.12
C TYR A 423 35.10 -4.09 -14.31
N ARG A 424 34.61 -2.91 -14.72
CA ARG A 424 35.22 -2.14 -15.80
C ARG A 424 36.64 -1.64 -15.48
N LYS A 425 36.98 -1.49 -14.19
CA LYS A 425 38.33 -1.11 -13.73
C LYS A 425 39.33 -2.28 -13.71
N LYS A 426 38.89 -3.55 -13.79
CA LYS A 426 39.74 -4.75 -13.62
C LYS A 426 40.50 -5.20 -14.89
N GLY A 427 40.80 -4.31 -15.84
CA GLY A 427 41.64 -4.61 -17.02
C GLY A 427 41.25 -5.90 -17.76
N ASN A 428 42.14 -6.89 -17.82
CA ASN A 428 41.90 -8.20 -18.45
C ASN A 428 40.63 -8.93 -17.94
N GLY A 429 40.25 -8.74 -16.69
CA GLY A 429 39.02 -9.31 -16.12
C GLY A 429 37.73 -8.73 -16.72
N TYR A 430 37.77 -7.50 -17.24
CA TYR A 430 36.64 -6.85 -17.92
C TYR A 430 36.35 -7.53 -19.26
N TYR A 431 37.35 -7.70 -20.12
CA TYR A 431 37.17 -8.26 -21.46
C TYR A 431 36.63 -9.69 -21.43
N LYS A 432 37.09 -10.51 -20.47
CA LYS A 432 36.59 -11.88 -20.29
C LYS A 432 35.10 -11.95 -19.91
N ARG A 433 34.60 -10.96 -19.17
CA ARG A 433 33.20 -10.91 -18.68
C ARG A 433 32.30 -10.01 -19.51
N LEU A 434 32.86 -9.25 -20.46
CA LEU A 434 32.13 -8.29 -21.28
C LEU A 434 30.93 -8.92 -22.01
N PRO A 435 31.04 -10.11 -22.66
CA PRO A 435 29.90 -10.72 -23.33
C PRO A 435 28.73 -11.03 -22.39
N PHE A 436 29.02 -11.37 -21.13
CA PHE A 436 28.01 -11.68 -20.12
C PHE A 436 27.34 -10.44 -19.53
N LEU A 437 28.04 -9.31 -19.49
CA LEU A 437 27.58 -8.07 -18.83
C LEU A 437 27.12 -6.99 -19.83
N GLN A 438 27.26 -7.22 -21.14
CA GLN A 438 27.02 -6.20 -22.17
C GLN A 438 25.61 -5.60 -22.09
N GLN A 439 24.56 -6.42 -21.92
CA GLN A 439 23.18 -5.92 -21.79
C GLN A 439 23.02 -4.98 -20.61
N PHE A 440 23.60 -5.35 -19.47
CA PHE A 440 23.51 -4.55 -18.25
C PHE A 440 24.25 -3.21 -18.39
N TYR A 441 25.29 -3.13 -19.23
CA TYR A 441 25.96 -1.87 -19.56
C TYR A 441 25.19 -1.00 -20.56
N SER A 442 24.47 -1.61 -21.52
CA SER A 442 23.80 -0.88 -22.59
C SER A 442 22.38 -0.43 -22.22
N ARG A 443 21.66 -1.24 -21.43
CA ARG A 443 20.25 -1.05 -21.06
C ARG A 443 20.04 -1.03 -19.55
N PHE A 444 20.93 -0.35 -18.83
CA PHE A 444 20.96 -0.37 -17.37
C PHE A 444 19.64 0.10 -16.72
N LYS A 445 19.00 1.19 -17.22
CA LYS A 445 17.77 1.75 -16.64
C LYS A 445 16.62 0.77 -16.80
N THR A 446 16.46 0.21 -18.00
CA THR A 446 15.40 -0.78 -18.31
C THR A 446 15.59 -2.06 -17.48
N HIS A 447 16.80 -2.61 -17.48
CA HIS A 447 17.13 -3.82 -16.73
C HIS A 447 16.97 -3.65 -15.22
N ARG A 448 17.42 -2.52 -14.66
CA ARG A 448 17.22 -2.20 -13.24
C ARG A 448 15.74 -2.09 -12.88
N SER A 449 14.94 -1.43 -13.71
CA SER A 449 13.49 -1.26 -13.45
C SER A 449 12.77 -2.61 -13.44
N ASN A 450 12.98 -3.43 -14.46
CA ASN A 450 12.36 -4.76 -14.56
C ASN A 450 12.82 -5.68 -13.41
N PHE A 451 14.11 -5.64 -13.06
CA PHE A 451 14.65 -6.40 -11.94
C PHE A 451 13.96 -6.02 -10.63
N PHE A 452 13.88 -4.72 -10.33
CA PHE A 452 13.33 -4.24 -9.07
C PHE A 452 11.84 -4.52 -8.93
N MET A 453 11.11 -4.41 -10.03
CA MET A 453 9.68 -4.72 -10.11
C MET A 453 9.38 -6.20 -9.86
N VAL A 454 10.13 -7.11 -10.49
CA VAL A 454 10.04 -8.55 -10.19
C VAL A 454 10.41 -8.83 -8.73
N TYR A 455 11.43 -8.14 -8.20
CA TYR A 455 11.79 -8.22 -6.78
C TYR A 455 10.64 -7.78 -5.85
N ILE A 456 9.95 -6.67 -6.15
CA ILE A 456 8.77 -6.23 -5.36
C ILE A 456 7.68 -7.31 -5.37
N LEU A 457 7.35 -7.85 -6.54
CA LEU A 457 6.30 -8.86 -6.64
C LEU A 457 6.66 -10.13 -5.85
N HIS A 458 7.91 -10.60 -5.92
CA HIS A 458 8.39 -11.71 -5.09
C HIS A 458 8.33 -11.37 -3.59
N PHE A 459 8.76 -10.17 -3.21
CA PHE A 459 8.75 -9.74 -1.80
C PHE A 459 7.33 -9.62 -1.25
N LEU A 460 6.37 -9.09 -2.01
CA LEU A 460 4.97 -9.04 -1.57
C LEU A 460 4.38 -10.44 -1.44
N LEU A 461 4.72 -11.35 -2.36
CA LEU A 461 4.22 -12.72 -2.30
C LEU A 461 4.75 -13.47 -1.07
N ILE A 462 6.07 -13.41 -0.80
CA ILE A 462 6.74 -14.20 0.26
C ILE A 462 6.84 -13.46 1.61
N GLY A 463 7.00 -12.13 1.58
CA GLY A 463 7.21 -11.32 2.77
C GLY A 463 5.92 -10.82 3.41
N TYR A 464 4.82 -10.82 2.66
CA TYR A 464 3.55 -10.23 3.10
C TYR A 464 2.39 -11.23 3.03
N PHE A 465 2.06 -11.76 1.84
CA PHE A 465 0.88 -12.63 1.68
C PHE A 465 1.08 -14.04 2.23
N SER A 466 2.22 -14.69 1.98
CA SER A 466 2.47 -16.03 2.54
C SER A 466 2.47 -16.03 4.06
N VAL A 467 3.05 -15.00 4.69
CA VAL A 467 3.06 -14.82 6.15
C VAL A 467 1.65 -14.76 6.72
N ARG A 468 0.72 -14.06 6.04
CA ARG A 468 -0.68 -13.99 6.47
C ARG A 468 -1.41 -15.33 6.32
N ILE A 469 -1.15 -16.06 5.23
CA ILE A 469 -1.69 -17.41 5.02
C ILE A 469 -1.18 -18.37 6.10
N SER A 470 0.14 -18.42 6.33
CA SER A 470 0.79 -19.24 7.36
C SER A 470 0.36 -18.83 8.77
N GLY A 471 -0.04 -17.58 8.98
CA GLY A 471 -0.63 -17.09 10.22
C GLY A 471 -2.03 -17.64 10.51
N ILE A 472 -2.83 -17.92 9.48
CA ILE A 472 -4.21 -18.44 9.62
C ILE A 472 -4.20 -19.97 9.81
N ILE A 473 -3.36 -20.69 9.07
CA ILE A 473 -3.32 -22.17 9.07
C ILE A 473 -2.67 -22.72 10.37
N PRO A 474 -3.12 -23.88 10.90
CA PRO A 474 -4.28 -24.68 10.46
C PRO A 474 -5.62 -24.15 11.00
N LEU A 475 -6.74 -24.50 10.34
CA LEU A 475 -8.07 -23.98 10.68
C LEU A 475 -8.76 -24.72 11.85
N ASP A 476 -8.34 -25.95 12.13
CA ASP A 476 -8.85 -26.78 13.23
C ASP A 476 -8.62 -26.16 14.62
N ARG A 477 -7.57 -25.36 14.77
CA ARG A 477 -7.24 -24.64 16.00
C ARG A 477 -8.27 -23.58 16.43
N VAL A 478 -9.20 -23.18 15.54
CA VAL A 478 -10.30 -22.26 15.91
C VAL A 478 -11.06 -22.80 17.12
N GLN A 479 -11.18 -24.12 17.25
CA GLN A 479 -11.83 -24.73 18.40
C GLN A 479 -11.12 -24.44 19.73
N ALA A 480 -9.79 -24.33 19.70
CA ALA A 480 -8.96 -24.04 20.88
C ALA A 480 -8.98 -22.54 21.27
N LEU A 481 -9.51 -21.66 20.41
CA LEU A 481 -9.65 -20.23 20.72
C LEU A 481 -10.79 -19.94 21.71
N PHE A 482 -11.64 -20.93 22.00
CA PHE A 482 -12.82 -20.77 22.85
C PHE A 482 -12.89 -21.89 23.91
N PRO A 483 -12.18 -21.73 25.04
CA PRO A 483 -12.07 -22.75 26.07
C PRO A 483 -13.38 -23.02 26.82
N TYR A 484 -14.24 -22.00 26.98
CA TYR A 484 -15.52 -22.09 27.68
C TYR A 484 -16.71 -22.08 26.73
N ASP A 485 -17.82 -22.71 27.11
CA ASP A 485 -19.05 -22.76 26.31
C ASP A 485 -19.79 -21.42 26.34
N TYR A 486 -19.81 -20.76 27.51
CA TYR A 486 -20.31 -19.40 27.69
C TYR A 486 -19.36 -18.57 28.55
N VAL A 487 -19.11 -17.34 28.12
CA VAL A 487 -18.43 -16.30 28.92
C VAL A 487 -19.44 -15.19 29.15
N CYS A 488 -19.74 -14.89 30.42
CA CYS A 488 -20.74 -13.91 30.81
C CYS A 488 -20.10 -12.79 31.63
N LEU A 489 -20.54 -11.57 31.35
CA LEU A 489 -20.18 -10.36 32.06
C LEU A 489 -21.42 -9.87 32.80
N GLY A 490 -21.30 -9.63 34.11
CA GLY A 490 -22.42 -9.20 34.94
C GLY A 490 -22.04 -8.25 36.05
N GLU A 491 -23.03 -7.71 36.72
CA GLU A 491 -22.85 -6.80 37.86
C GLU A 491 -22.82 -7.56 39.19
N LYS A 492 -22.60 -6.83 40.29
CA LYS A 492 -22.62 -7.43 41.64
C LYS A 492 -23.99 -8.03 41.98
N GLU A 493 -25.06 -7.48 41.41
CA GLU A 493 -26.44 -7.93 41.58
C GLU A 493 -26.72 -9.28 40.91
N ASP A 494 -26.00 -9.59 39.82
CA ASP A 494 -26.14 -10.85 39.07
C ASP A 494 -25.47 -12.05 39.74
N GLN A 495 -24.81 -11.85 40.88
CA GLN A 495 -24.01 -12.89 41.52
C GLN A 495 -24.85 -14.11 41.92
N GLU A 496 -26.08 -13.89 42.40
CA GLU A 496 -26.99 -14.99 42.74
C GLU A 496 -27.52 -15.69 41.48
N THR A 497 -27.83 -14.94 40.42
CA THR A 497 -28.22 -15.48 39.11
C THR A 497 -27.14 -16.41 38.53
N PHE A 498 -25.87 -15.97 38.53
CA PHE A 498 -24.76 -16.79 38.04
C PHE A 498 -24.47 -18.00 38.92
N LYS A 499 -24.67 -17.93 40.24
CA LYS A 499 -24.60 -19.10 41.13
C LYS A 499 -25.74 -20.08 40.85
N GLU A 500 -26.95 -19.60 40.55
CA GLU A 500 -28.05 -20.46 40.10
C GLU A 500 -27.69 -21.16 38.79
N PHE A 501 -27.16 -20.42 37.81
CA PHE A 501 -26.71 -21.00 36.54
C PHE A 501 -25.60 -22.02 36.75
N GLN A 502 -24.64 -21.75 37.64
CA GLN A 502 -23.56 -22.68 37.99
C GLN A 502 -24.13 -23.99 38.57
N LYS A 503 -25.02 -23.91 39.57
CA LYS A 503 -25.66 -25.10 40.17
C LYS A 503 -26.48 -25.88 39.15
N LYS A 504 -27.20 -25.17 38.28
CA LYS A 504 -28.12 -25.77 37.31
C LYS A 504 -27.37 -26.42 36.14
N PHE A 505 -26.37 -25.76 35.59
CA PHE A 505 -25.76 -26.15 34.32
C PHE A 505 -24.38 -26.79 34.43
N SER A 506 -23.56 -26.43 35.44
CA SER A 506 -22.27 -27.07 35.72
C SER A 506 -21.55 -26.49 36.95
N GLU A 507 -21.31 -27.34 37.96
CA GLU A 507 -20.56 -26.98 39.17
C GLU A 507 -19.09 -26.60 38.91
N LYS A 508 -18.52 -27.03 37.77
CA LYS A 508 -17.12 -26.74 37.39
C LYS A 508 -16.93 -25.34 36.78
N SER A 509 -17.98 -24.53 36.69
CA SER A 509 -17.92 -23.16 36.18
C SER A 509 -17.17 -22.27 37.16
N LEU A 510 -16.49 -21.24 36.65
CA LEU A 510 -15.69 -20.30 37.44
C LEU A 510 -16.36 -18.93 37.44
N ILE A 511 -16.56 -18.35 38.63
CA ILE A 511 -17.06 -16.99 38.80
C ILE A 511 -15.96 -16.19 39.48
N LEU A 512 -15.47 -15.15 38.81
CA LEU A 512 -14.32 -14.35 39.23
C LEU A 512 -14.71 -12.87 39.33
N PRO A 513 -14.15 -12.13 40.29
CA PRO A 513 -14.28 -10.68 40.29
C PRO A 513 -13.48 -10.10 39.11
N MET A 514 -14.06 -9.13 38.43
CA MET A 514 -13.44 -8.35 37.37
C MET A 514 -13.74 -6.87 37.54
N VAL A 515 -13.02 -6.02 36.80
CA VAL A 515 -13.33 -4.60 36.65
C VAL A 515 -13.29 -4.27 35.17
N ARG A 516 -14.25 -3.50 34.67
CA ARG A 516 -14.19 -2.99 33.29
C ARG A 516 -13.04 -2.00 33.15
N VAL A 517 -12.11 -2.29 32.25
CA VAL A 517 -10.95 -1.43 31.94
C VAL A 517 -11.18 -0.75 30.60
N THR A 518 -11.30 0.57 30.62
CA THR A 518 -11.53 1.38 29.42
C THR A 518 -10.26 2.16 29.05
N VAL A 519 -9.84 2.04 27.80
CA VAL A 519 -8.68 2.76 27.24
C VAL A 519 -9.09 3.95 26.40
N ALA A 520 -8.21 4.93 26.28
CA ALA A 520 -8.51 6.19 25.60
C ALA A 520 -8.80 6.04 24.09
N SER A 521 -8.17 5.08 23.39
CA SER A 521 -8.51 4.76 22.00
C SER A 521 -8.34 3.28 21.67
N ALA A 522 -9.34 2.70 21.01
CA ALA A 522 -9.31 1.36 20.39
C ALA A 522 -9.13 1.37 18.86
N SER A 523 -8.96 2.56 18.25
CA SER A 523 -8.84 2.68 16.79
C SER A 523 -7.39 2.81 16.34
N GLU A 524 -6.98 2.03 15.33
CA GLU A 524 -5.66 2.15 14.72
C GLU A 524 -5.51 3.44 13.89
N GLU A 525 -6.59 3.91 13.26
CA GLU A 525 -6.56 4.95 12.22
C GLU A 525 -5.93 6.27 12.69
N ASN A 526 -6.12 6.62 13.96
CA ASN A 526 -5.59 7.84 14.57
C ASN A 526 -4.56 7.55 15.68
N SER A 527 -3.80 6.46 15.56
CA SER A 527 -2.87 6.06 16.61
C SER A 527 -1.88 7.18 16.97
N GLY A 528 -1.75 7.44 18.27
CA GLY A 528 -0.93 8.52 18.82
C GLY A 528 -1.56 9.92 18.79
N SER A 529 -2.74 10.09 18.18
CA SER A 529 -3.47 11.36 18.21
C SER A 529 -4.03 11.65 19.60
N ARG A 530 -3.92 12.92 20.04
CA ARG A 530 -4.59 13.38 21.27
C ARG A 530 -6.00 13.92 21.02
N MET A 531 -6.35 14.14 19.76
CA MET A 531 -7.65 14.68 19.35
C MET A 531 -8.68 13.60 19.08
N ASP A 532 -8.26 12.34 18.94
CA ASP A 532 -9.19 11.23 18.77
C ASP A 532 -9.80 10.83 20.12
N THR A 533 -11.07 11.16 20.29
CA THR A 533 -11.92 10.77 21.42
C THR A 533 -13.08 9.90 20.98
N SER A 534 -13.11 9.49 19.71
CA SER A 534 -14.29 8.93 19.05
C SER A 534 -14.60 7.51 19.47
N PHE A 535 -13.57 6.69 19.78
CA PHE A 535 -13.75 5.27 20.07
C PHE A 535 -12.84 4.76 21.20
N GLN A 536 -13.41 4.58 22.38
CA GLN A 536 -12.76 4.05 23.58
C GLN A 536 -12.79 2.53 23.57
N GLY A 537 -11.66 1.91 23.92
CA GLY A 537 -11.56 0.44 23.96
C GLY A 537 -11.98 -0.14 25.30
N GLN A 538 -12.69 -1.26 25.27
CA GLN A 538 -13.17 -1.96 26.47
C GLN A 538 -12.42 -3.29 26.67
N ASN A 539 -11.90 -3.52 27.88
CA ASN A 539 -11.09 -4.67 28.27
C ASN A 539 -11.47 -5.17 29.67
N MET A 540 -10.93 -6.31 30.10
CA MET A 540 -11.19 -6.94 31.39
C MET A 540 -10.01 -6.78 32.34
N GLY A 541 -10.25 -6.19 33.50
CA GLY A 541 -9.30 -6.14 34.62
C GLY A 541 -9.54 -7.30 35.59
N ILE A 542 -8.49 -8.05 35.94
CA ILE A 542 -8.57 -9.10 36.98
C ILE A 542 -7.40 -8.99 37.95
N SER A 543 -7.56 -9.56 39.15
CA SER A 543 -6.48 -9.65 40.13
C SER A 543 -5.45 -10.71 39.74
N GLU A 544 -4.22 -10.59 40.26
CA GLU A 544 -3.17 -11.59 40.08
C GLU A 544 -3.60 -12.96 40.60
N SER A 545 -4.33 -13.02 41.73
CA SER A 545 -4.88 -14.27 42.26
C SER A 545 -5.83 -14.95 41.28
N SER A 546 -6.73 -14.19 40.65
CA SER A 546 -7.66 -14.69 39.62
C SER A 546 -6.91 -15.15 38.38
N TYR A 547 -5.89 -14.41 37.95
CA TYR A 547 -5.04 -14.81 36.82
C TYR A 547 -4.26 -16.10 37.13
N ASN A 548 -3.73 -16.25 38.35
CA ASN A 548 -3.05 -17.47 38.78
C ASN A 548 -4.01 -18.67 38.84
N GLN A 549 -5.25 -18.47 39.29
CA GLN A 549 -6.28 -19.50 39.27
C GLN A 549 -6.60 -19.98 37.83
N LEU A 550 -6.64 -19.06 36.86
CA LEU A 550 -6.92 -19.37 35.46
C LEU A 550 -5.72 -20.01 34.72
N THR A 551 -4.49 -19.61 35.07
CA THR A 551 -3.31 -19.93 34.25
C THR A 551 -2.24 -20.77 34.94
N GLY A 552 -2.29 -20.88 36.27
CA GLY A 552 -1.26 -21.48 37.13
C GLY A 552 0.04 -20.68 37.22
N ARG A 553 0.06 -19.41 36.76
CA ARG A 553 1.26 -18.55 36.78
C ARG A 553 1.15 -17.46 37.85
N LYS A 554 2.23 -17.29 38.61
CA LYS A 554 2.43 -16.18 39.54
C LYS A 554 3.32 -15.12 38.89
N LEU A 555 2.91 -13.86 38.94
CA LEU A 555 3.58 -12.74 38.26
C LEU A 555 4.37 -11.85 39.24
N GLY A 556 3.98 -11.80 40.51
CA GLY A 556 4.61 -11.00 41.55
C GLY A 556 4.42 -9.49 41.36
N LEU A 557 3.24 -9.04 40.94
CA LEU A 557 2.95 -7.64 40.65
C LEU A 557 2.81 -6.82 41.94
N GLN A 558 3.32 -5.59 41.95
CA GLN A 558 3.19 -4.67 43.10
C GLN A 558 2.55 -3.34 42.68
N ASN A 559 1.66 -2.79 43.51
CA ASN A 559 1.01 -1.50 43.27
C ASN A 559 0.37 -1.42 41.86
N LYS A 560 0.67 -0.36 41.10
CA LYS A 560 0.22 -0.12 39.71
C LYS A 560 1.07 -0.82 38.64
N GLU A 561 1.81 -1.87 39.01
CA GLU A 561 2.40 -2.78 38.02
C GLU A 561 1.31 -3.64 37.38
N ILE A 562 1.34 -3.71 36.04
CA ILE A 562 0.34 -4.43 35.25
C ILE A 562 0.99 -5.44 34.31
N TYR A 563 0.24 -6.49 34.03
CA TYR A 563 0.57 -7.49 33.00
C TYR A 563 -0.59 -7.61 32.02
N ILE A 564 -0.29 -7.62 30.72
CA ILE A 564 -1.32 -7.62 29.68
C ILE A 564 -1.31 -8.97 28.95
N SER A 565 -2.45 -9.65 28.92
CA SER A 565 -2.65 -10.89 28.18
C SER A 565 -3.66 -10.68 27.06
N PHE A 566 -3.16 -10.56 25.83
CA PHE A 566 -3.99 -10.38 24.65
C PHE A 566 -4.76 -11.67 24.33
N GLN A 567 -6.09 -11.57 24.27
CA GLN A 567 -7.04 -12.64 23.98
C GLN A 567 -7.23 -12.78 22.45
N GLN A 568 -6.14 -12.88 21.70
CA GLN A 568 -6.16 -12.86 20.24
C GLN A 568 -5.53 -14.10 19.59
N ASP A 569 -5.98 -14.40 18.37
CA ASP A 569 -5.36 -15.42 17.53
C ASP A 569 -3.98 -14.97 17.00
N LYS A 570 -3.14 -15.91 16.57
CA LYS A 570 -1.84 -15.67 15.93
C LYS A 570 -1.99 -15.04 14.52
N SER A 571 -3.15 -15.19 13.90
CA SER A 571 -3.51 -14.59 12.59
C SER A 571 -3.62 -13.08 12.69
N GLU A 572 -4.01 -12.57 13.87
CA GLU A 572 -4.23 -11.16 14.12
C GLU A 572 -2.94 -10.35 14.09
N LYS A 573 -3.06 -9.10 13.63
CA LYS A 573 -1.97 -8.14 13.60
C LYS A 573 -1.55 -7.79 15.02
N ALA A 574 -0.29 -7.46 15.22
CA ALA A 574 0.17 -6.98 16.51
C ALA A 574 -0.32 -5.55 16.75
N HIS A 575 -0.89 -5.29 17.92
CA HIS A 575 -1.33 -3.97 18.32
C HIS A 575 -0.99 -3.68 19.80
N LEU A 576 -1.25 -2.44 20.21
CA LEU A 576 -1.27 -2.05 21.62
C LEU A 576 -2.69 -2.21 22.19
N ILE A 577 -2.79 -2.29 23.52
CA ILE A 577 -4.09 -2.25 24.18
C ILE A 577 -4.72 -0.85 24.11
N ASP A 578 -3.91 0.20 24.00
CA ASP A 578 -4.32 1.60 23.86
C ASP A 578 -3.61 2.20 22.63
N PHE A 579 -4.37 2.56 21.61
CA PHE A 579 -3.83 3.15 20.38
C PHE A 579 -3.51 4.64 20.51
N SER A 580 -3.96 5.30 21.59
CA SER A 580 -3.70 6.72 21.83
C SER A 580 -2.24 7.03 22.23
N VAL A 581 -1.44 5.99 22.44
CA VAL A 581 -0.02 6.06 22.79
C VAL A 581 0.83 5.38 21.72
N LEU A 582 1.95 6.00 21.32
CA LEU A 582 2.87 5.43 20.33
C LEU A 582 3.88 4.43 20.95
N SER A 583 4.05 4.50 22.26
CA SER A 583 4.94 3.64 23.06
C SER A 583 4.69 3.93 24.54
N GLY A 584 4.82 2.92 25.41
CA GLY A 584 4.78 3.09 26.86
C GLY A 584 3.57 2.46 27.54
N SER A 585 3.19 3.02 28.69
CA SER A 585 2.07 2.57 29.50
C SER A 585 0.74 2.97 28.86
N PRO A 586 -0.27 2.09 28.89
CA PRO A 586 -1.60 2.42 28.39
C PRO A 586 -2.27 3.45 29.30
N ARG A 587 -3.12 4.28 28.70
CA ARG A 587 -3.97 5.21 29.43
C ARG A 587 -5.31 4.55 29.67
N MET A 588 -5.61 4.31 30.94
CA MET A 588 -6.73 3.49 31.35
C MET A 588 -7.54 4.20 32.42
N ARG A 589 -8.84 3.93 32.40
CA ARG A 589 -9.72 4.16 33.52
C ARG A 589 -10.53 2.91 33.78
N PHE A 590 -11.20 2.90 34.92
CA PHE A 590 -12.12 1.84 35.30
C PHE A 590 -13.54 2.34 35.07
N GLY A 591 -14.38 1.54 34.44
CA GLY A 591 -15.74 1.95 34.12
C GLY A 591 -16.19 1.78 32.68
N MET A 592 -17.48 1.99 32.42
CA MET A 592 -18.07 2.02 31.08
C MET A 592 -17.66 3.28 30.33
N PRO A 593 -17.37 3.24 29.00
CA PRO A 593 -16.98 4.38 28.17
C PRO A 593 -17.79 5.68 28.41
N GLU A 594 -17.09 6.82 28.46
CA GLU A 594 -17.67 8.11 28.88
C GLU A 594 -17.12 9.21 27.97
N PRO A 595 -17.98 10.06 27.39
CA PRO A 595 -17.52 11.19 26.57
C PRO A 595 -16.62 12.13 27.38
N TYR A 596 -15.52 12.57 26.78
CA TYR A 596 -14.62 13.53 27.39
C TYR A 596 -14.08 14.52 26.34
N PHE A 597 -13.72 15.72 26.81
CA PHE A 597 -13.01 16.70 25.98
C PHE A 597 -11.52 16.34 25.89
N PRO A 598 -10.88 16.45 24.70
CA PRO A 598 -9.47 16.10 24.51
C PRO A 598 -8.50 16.69 25.54
N GLU A 599 -8.74 17.92 26.04
CA GLU A 599 -7.88 18.56 27.05
C GLU A 599 -7.93 17.88 28.42
N ASN A 600 -9.05 17.22 28.74
CA ASN A 600 -9.25 16.54 30.01
C ASN A 600 -8.84 15.06 29.98
N ARG A 601 -8.30 14.55 28.86
CA ARG A 601 -7.89 13.15 28.71
C ARG A 601 -6.99 12.67 29.85
N ASP A 602 -6.03 13.49 30.26
CA ASP A 602 -5.06 13.13 31.30
C ASP A 602 -5.67 13.15 32.72
N LYS A 603 -6.88 13.73 32.88
CA LYS A 603 -7.66 13.67 34.13
C LYS A 603 -8.60 12.46 34.15
N VAL A 604 -9.11 12.07 32.98
CA VAL A 604 -10.07 10.97 32.81
C VAL A 604 -9.36 9.62 32.79
N PHE A 605 -8.20 9.53 32.13
CA PHE A 605 -7.41 8.31 32.01
C PHE A 605 -6.10 8.44 32.77
N ASP A 606 -5.89 7.54 33.73
CA ASP A 606 -4.61 7.41 34.41
C ASP A 606 -3.57 6.81 33.46
N SER A 607 -2.33 7.28 33.56
CA SER A 607 -1.18 6.83 32.76
C SER A 607 -0.04 6.28 33.61
N ASP A 608 -0.17 6.35 34.94
CA ASP A 608 0.82 5.93 35.93
C ASP A 608 0.83 4.41 36.15
N TYR A 609 0.85 3.66 35.05
CA TYR A 609 0.92 2.21 35.07
C TYR A 609 2.29 1.74 34.59
N LYS A 610 2.86 0.74 35.26
CA LYS A 610 4.13 0.13 34.81
C LYS A 610 3.85 -1.24 34.21
N VAL A 611 3.98 -1.36 32.89
CA VAL A 611 3.81 -2.64 32.18
C VAL A 611 5.05 -3.51 32.40
N ILE A 612 4.93 -4.56 33.21
CA ILE A 612 6.03 -5.50 33.51
C ILE A 612 6.20 -6.53 32.39
N GLY A 613 5.10 -6.92 31.75
CA GLY A 613 5.13 -7.89 30.67
C GLY A 613 3.84 -7.90 29.86
N GLN A 614 3.95 -8.47 28.67
CA GLN A 614 2.82 -8.68 27.76
C GLN A 614 2.96 -10.05 27.11
N GLU A 615 1.85 -10.74 26.91
CA GLU A 615 1.80 -11.98 26.14
C GLU A 615 0.56 -12.06 25.26
N ARG A 616 0.61 -12.95 24.28
CA ARG A 616 -0.56 -13.40 23.54
C ARG A 616 -0.97 -14.77 24.07
N ARG A 617 -2.13 -14.87 24.70
CA ARG A 617 -2.63 -16.13 25.28
C ARG A 617 -4.14 -16.08 25.43
N ILE A 618 -4.81 -17.05 24.83
CA ILE A 618 -6.24 -17.29 25.04
C ILE A 618 -6.43 -17.93 26.43
N ILE A 619 -7.16 -17.24 27.29
CA ILE A 619 -7.50 -17.64 28.65
C ILE A 619 -9.02 -17.77 28.74
N VAL A 620 -9.75 -16.74 28.34
CA VAL A 620 -11.23 -16.70 28.40
C VAL A 620 -11.88 -16.96 27.04
N GLY A 621 -11.24 -16.50 25.95
CA GLY A 621 -11.68 -16.74 24.59
C GLY A 621 -11.32 -15.59 23.65
N ASN A 622 -11.28 -15.82 22.34
CA ASN A 622 -11.12 -14.76 21.34
C ASN A 622 -12.46 -14.05 21.06
N LEU A 623 -12.94 -13.26 22.03
CA LEU A 623 -14.34 -12.78 22.06
C LEU A 623 -14.65 -11.72 21.00
N VAL A 624 -13.79 -10.71 20.84
CA VAL A 624 -14.01 -9.55 19.95
C VAL A 624 -12.84 -9.43 18.96
N GLY A 625 -12.52 -10.54 18.30
CA GLY A 625 -11.42 -10.62 17.33
C GLY A 625 -10.02 -10.31 17.91
N GLY A 626 -9.90 -10.18 19.23
CA GLY A 626 -8.65 -9.88 19.93
C GLY A 626 -8.33 -8.39 20.09
N MET A 627 -9.10 -7.50 19.45
CA MET A 627 -8.89 -6.05 19.55
C MET A 627 -9.34 -5.47 20.90
N GLN A 628 -10.42 -6.03 21.44
CA GLN A 628 -11.02 -5.68 22.73
C GLN A 628 -11.24 -6.94 23.58
N GLU A 629 -11.75 -6.78 24.79
CA GLU A 629 -11.91 -7.86 25.78
C GLU A 629 -10.59 -8.58 26.09
N ASN A 630 -9.48 -7.82 26.04
CA ASN A 630 -8.18 -8.30 26.48
C ASN A 630 -8.09 -8.28 28.02
N ILE A 631 -7.18 -9.08 28.59
CA ILE A 631 -7.03 -9.17 30.04
C ILE A 631 -5.89 -8.27 30.51
N VAL A 632 -6.19 -7.37 31.45
CA VAL A 632 -5.21 -6.60 32.23
C VAL A 632 -5.17 -7.15 33.64
N VAL A 633 -4.01 -7.63 34.06
CA VAL A 633 -3.79 -8.20 35.38
C VAL A 633 -3.20 -7.14 36.29
N PHE A 634 -3.80 -6.96 37.46
CA PHE A 634 -3.37 -6.03 38.50
C PHE A 634 -2.87 -6.78 39.75
N SER A 635 -2.04 -6.12 40.56
CA SER A 635 -1.72 -6.63 41.90
C SER A 635 -2.99 -6.80 42.74
N ASP A 636 -3.03 -7.81 43.61
CA ASP A 636 -4.22 -8.10 44.43
C ASP A 636 -4.59 -6.92 45.35
N GLU A 637 -3.59 -6.17 45.83
CA GLU A 637 -3.78 -4.97 46.64
C GLU A 637 -4.44 -3.85 45.84
N TYR A 638 -3.89 -3.53 44.66
CA TYR A 638 -4.43 -2.47 43.81
C TYR A 638 -5.81 -2.84 43.26
N PHE A 639 -6.02 -4.09 42.85
CA PHE A 639 -7.31 -4.57 42.36
C PHE A 639 -8.44 -4.35 43.37
N LYS A 640 -8.20 -4.62 44.66
CA LYS A 640 -9.19 -4.37 45.73
C LYS A 640 -9.58 -2.90 45.82
N SER A 641 -8.64 -1.98 45.60
CA SER A 641 -8.92 -0.54 45.67
C SER A 641 -9.82 -0.05 44.53
N ILE A 642 -9.68 -0.63 43.33
CA ILE A 642 -10.44 -0.22 42.13
C ILE A 642 -11.77 -0.98 41.98
N TYR A 643 -11.88 -2.19 42.54
CA TYR A 643 -13.10 -3.03 42.47
C TYR A 643 -14.30 -2.41 43.20
N SER A 644 -14.06 -1.53 44.18
CA SER A 644 -15.11 -0.78 44.87
C SER A 644 -15.59 0.46 44.10
N THR A 645 -14.79 0.99 43.17
CA THR A 645 -15.04 2.30 42.54
C THR A 645 -15.44 2.21 41.07
N GLY A 646 -15.24 1.06 40.41
CA GLY A 646 -15.59 0.88 39.00
C GLY A 646 -17.08 0.66 38.77
N ASP A 647 -17.61 1.33 37.76
CA ASP A 647 -18.94 1.12 37.16
C ASP A 647 -18.90 0.06 36.04
N GLY A 648 -20.06 -0.53 35.74
CA GLY A 648 -20.20 -1.58 34.71
C GLY A 648 -19.95 -3.01 35.21
N ALA A 649 -19.49 -3.89 34.31
CA ALA A 649 -19.34 -5.31 34.59
C ALA A 649 -18.25 -5.58 35.64
N ASN A 650 -18.66 -6.26 36.72
CA ASN A 650 -17.86 -6.52 37.91
C ASN A 650 -17.64 -8.03 38.16
N ILE A 651 -18.37 -8.88 37.43
CA ILE A 651 -18.28 -10.33 37.54
C ILE A 651 -17.98 -10.92 36.17
N LEU A 652 -16.93 -11.74 36.11
CA LEU A 652 -16.60 -12.60 34.97
C LEU A 652 -17.03 -14.02 35.31
N ALA A 653 -18.00 -14.56 34.60
CA ALA A 653 -18.46 -15.93 34.77
C ALA A 653 -18.13 -16.78 33.54
N LEU A 654 -17.46 -17.92 33.77
CA LEU A 654 -16.94 -18.82 32.74
C LEU A 654 -17.61 -20.19 32.91
N PHE A 655 -18.50 -20.54 31.99
CA PHE A 655 -19.33 -21.74 32.07
C PHE A 655 -18.91 -22.80 31.06
N ASN A 656 -18.86 -24.05 31.53
CA ASN A 656 -18.72 -25.26 30.71
C ASN A 656 -19.96 -26.11 30.94
N ILE A 657 -20.88 -26.15 29.98
CA ILE A 657 -22.22 -26.69 30.17
C ILE A 657 -22.19 -28.22 30.09
N ASN A 658 -22.90 -28.90 31.00
CA ASN A 658 -23.09 -30.33 30.90
C ASN A 658 -23.85 -30.68 29.60
N LYS A 659 -23.39 -31.70 28.86
CA LYS A 659 -23.85 -32.00 27.49
C LYS A 659 -25.37 -32.19 27.36
N ASP A 660 -26.03 -32.65 28.41
CA ASP A 660 -27.47 -32.91 28.52
C ASP A 660 -28.33 -31.64 28.68
N LYS A 661 -27.73 -30.51 29.07
CA LYS A 661 -28.46 -29.26 29.39
C LYS A 661 -28.25 -28.13 28.37
N GLY A 662 -27.71 -28.46 27.19
CA GLY A 662 -27.30 -27.47 26.19
C GLY A 662 -28.44 -26.60 25.66
N GLU A 663 -29.61 -27.17 25.36
CA GLU A 663 -30.75 -26.40 24.80
C GLU A 663 -31.36 -25.44 25.82
N GLU A 664 -31.53 -25.88 27.06
CA GLU A 664 -32.04 -25.03 28.14
C GLU A 664 -31.05 -23.89 28.47
N ALA A 665 -29.75 -24.16 28.42
CA ALA A 665 -28.71 -23.15 28.60
C ALA A 665 -28.80 -22.06 27.52
N VAL A 666 -28.98 -22.42 26.24
CA VAL A 666 -29.09 -21.44 25.14
C VAL A 666 -30.20 -20.42 25.40
N VAL A 667 -31.37 -20.87 25.86
CA VAL A 667 -32.50 -19.99 26.17
C VAL A 667 -32.16 -19.06 27.33
N LYS A 668 -31.69 -19.61 28.46
CA LYS A 668 -31.39 -18.82 29.66
C LYS A 668 -30.29 -17.78 29.45
N PHE A 669 -29.20 -18.15 28.76
CA PHE A 669 -28.13 -17.22 28.44
C PHE A 669 -28.57 -16.15 27.43
N SER A 670 -29.45 -16.49 26.48
CA SER A 670 -30.02 -15.51 25.56
C SER A 670 -30.97 -14.53 26.25
N ASP A 671 -31.74 -14.99 27.24
CA ASP A 671 -32.63 -14.11 28.02
C ASP A 671 -31.79 -13.14 28.87
N TYR A 672 -30.77 -13.65 29.58
CA TYR A 672 -29.84 -12.80 30.32
C TYR A 672 -29.17 -11.74 29.43
N ALA A 673 -28.77 -12.11 28.21
CA ALA A 673 -28.16 -11.18 27.26
C ALA A 673 -29.12 -10.06 26.81
N LYS A 674 -30.42 -10.33 26.70
CA LYS A 674 -31.44 -9.31 26.36
C LYS A 674 -31.66 -8.35 27.52
N ASP A 675 -31.68 -8.86 28.74
CA ASP A 675 -31.89 -8.05 29.94
C ASP A 675 -30.70 -7.11 30.22
N HIS A 676 -29.50 -7.44 29.72
CA HIS A 676 -28.26 -6.69 29.93
C HIS A 676 -27.70 -6.05 28.64
N ILE A 677 -28.58 -5.67 27.70
CA ILE A 677 -28.18 -5.11 26.41
C ILE A 677 -27.44 -3.77 26.51
N GLN A 678 -27.52 -3.10 27.67
CA GLN A 678 -26.84 -1.83 27.97
C GLN A 678 -25.33 -1.87 27.70
N TYR A 679 -24.67 -3.03 27.85
CA TYR A 679 -23.24 -3.18 27.57
C TYR A 679 -22.89 -3.11 26.08
N SER A 680 -23.88 -3.31 25.21
CA SER A 680 -23.73 -3.24 23.75
C SER A 680 -24.09 -1.88 23.17
N GLU A 681 -24.54 -0.90 23.98
CA GLU A 681 -24.98 0.42 23.51
C GLU A 681 -23.83 1.28 22.98
N TYR A 682 -22.70 1.28 23.69
CA TYR A 682 -21.51 2.01 23.24
C TYR A 682 -20.81 1.32 22.07
N ASP A 683 -20.70 0.00 22.16
CA ASP A 683 -20.05 -0.83 21.15
C ASP A 683 -20.82 -2.15 21.00
N SER A 684 -21.46 -2.34 19.85
CA SER A 684 -22.27 -3.52 19.57
C SER A 684 -21.47 -4.83 19.52
N LEU A 685 -20.13 -4.77 19.41
CA LEU A 685 -19.26 -5.95 19.49
C LEU A 685 -19.07 -6.44 20.93
N ILE A 686 -19.24 -5.56 21.92
CA ILE A 686 -19.23 -5.94 23.33
C ILE A 686 -20.59 -6.52 23.68
N GLN A 687 -20.61 -7.77 24.13
CA GLN A 687 -21.82 -8.50 24.45
C GLN A 687 -21.80 -8.95 25.92
N PRO A 688 -22.95 -8.90 26.61
CA PRO A 688 -23.05 -9.42 27.98
C PRO A 688 -22.77 -10.93 28.05
N VAL A 689 -23.07 -11.67 26.97
CA VAL A 689 -22.85 -13.12 26.89
C VAL A 689 -22.24 -13.51 25.56
N TYR A 690 -21.17 -14.28 25.65
CA TYR A 690 -20.44 -14.82 24.52
C TYR A 690 -20.64 -16.34 24.43
N GLY A 691 -21.33 -16.80 23.39
CA GLY A 691 -21.55 -18.23 23.13
C GLY A 691 -20.50 -18.83 22.21
N LYS A 692 -19.85 -19.91 22.65
CA LYS A 692 -18.78 -20.61 21.92
C LYS A 692 -19.15 -21.02 20.50
N LYS A 693 -20.33 -21.63 20.31
CA LYS A 693 -20.75 -22.15 18.99
C LYS A 693 -20.89 -21.03 17.95
N VAL A 694 -21.42 -19.88 18.37
CA VAL A 694 -21.59 -18.70 17.49
C VAL A 694 -20.22 -18.15 17.13
N LEU A 695 -19.38 -17.88 18.13
CA LEU A 695 -18.04 -17.34 17.92
C LEU A 695 -17.12 -18.26 17.10
N GLN A 696 -17.20 -19.58 17.29
CA GLN A 696 -16.45 -20.54 16.49
C GLN A 696 -16.85 -20.51 15.02
N ASN A 697 -18.16 -20.46 14.73
CA ASN A 697 -18.62 -20.40 13.34
C ASN A 697 -18.23 -19.07 12.69
N ASP A 698 -18.41 -17.95 13.40
CA ASP A 698 -18.08 -16.61 12.89
C ASP A 698 -16.58 -16.46 12.62
N THR A 699 -15.73 -16.91 13.56
CA THR A 699 -14.27 -16.87 13.38
C THR A 699 -13.77 -17.83 12.31
N LEU A 700 -14.36 -19.04 12.20
CA LEU A 700 -14.01 -19.98 11.15
C LEU A 700 -14.40 -19.43 9.77
N LEU A 701 -15.58 -18.82 9.66
CA LEU A 701 -16.02 -18.13 8.44
C LEU A 701 -15.03 -17.00 8.11
N ALA A 702 -14.75 -16.10 9.04
CA ALA A 702 -13.81 -15.00 8.82
C ALA A 702 -12.42 -15.49 8.36
N HIS A 703 -11.86 -16.52 8.99
CA HIS A 703 -10.58 -17.10 8.60
C HIS A 703 -10.58 -17.71 7.21
N ILE A 704 -11.64 -18.41 6.81
CA ILE A 704 -11.75 -18.97 5.46
C ILE A 704 -11.80 -17.85 4.42
N LEU A 705 -12.54 -16.78 4.72
CA LEU A 705 -12.67 -15.65 3.82
C LEU A 705 -11.34 -14.90 3.65
N LYS A 706 -10.67 -14.58 4.77
CA LYS A 706 -9.31 -14.01 4.77
C LYS A 706 -8.34 -14.92 3.98
N LEU A 707 -8.38 -16.23 4.20
CA LEU A 707 -7.53 -17.20 3.50
C LEU A 707 -7.78 -17.23 1.99
N LEU A 708 -9.05 -17.25 1.58
CA LEU A 708 -9.44 -17.32 0.17
C LEU A 708 -9.02 -16.04 -0.57
N GLU A 709 -9.17 -14.89 0.06
CA GLU A 709 -8.68 -13.63 -0.49
C GLU A 709 -7.16 -13.59 -0.60
N TYR A 710 -6.43 -13.94 0.48
CA TYR A 710 -4.96 -13.95 0.42
C TYR A 710 -4.44 -14.93 -0.63
N LEU A 711 -5.07 -16.09 -0.77
CA LEU A 711 -4.74 -17.05 -1.84
C LEU A 711 -5.01 -16.46 -3.22
N PHE A 712 -6.14 -15.78 -3.40
CA PHE A 712 -6.51 -15.12 -4.65
C PHE A 712 -5.50 -14.05 -5.06
N VAL A 713 -5.09 -13.18 -4.14
CA VAL A 713 -4.05 -12.16 -4.40
C VAL A 713 -2.69 -12.81 -4.65
N MET A 714 -2.34 -13.88 -3.93
CA MET A 714 -1.11 -14.63 -4.15
C MET A 714 -1.05 -15.23 -5.56
N ILE A 715 -2.17 -15.79 -6.06
CA ILE A 715 -2.29 -16.29 -7.44
C ILE A 715 -2.15 -15.15 -8.45
N LEU A 716 -2.77 -13.99 -8.21
CA LEU A 716 -2.59 -12.81 -9.07
C LEU A 716 -1.12 -12.40 -9.15
N LEU A 717 -0.43 -12.31 -8.01
CA LEU A 717 0.98 -11.94 -7.97
C LEU A 717 1.83 -12.95 -8.74
N LEU A 718 1.57 -14.25 -8.59
CA LEU A 718 2.23 -15.29 -9.36
C LEU A 718 2.00 -15.10 -10.87
N ILE A 719 0.75 -14.98 -11.31
CA ILE A 719 0.41 -14.75 -12.73
C ILE A 719 1.07 -13.46 -13.25
N SER A 720 1.09 -12.39 -12.45
CA SER A 720 1.72 -11.12 -12.80
C SER A 720 3.23 -11.28 -13.04
N ILE A 721 3.92 -12.04 -12.20
CA ILE A 721 5.36 -12.33 -12.35
C ILE A 721 5.60 -13.14 -13.64
N LEU A 722 4.79 -14.17 -13.88
CA LEU A 722 4.88 -14.97 -15.11
C LEU A 722 4.62 -14.12 -16.35
N TYR A 723 3.61 -13.26 -16.30
CA TYR A 723 3.26 -12.33 -17.37
C TYR A 723 4.43 -11.38 -17.67
N VAL A 724 5.01 -10.78 -16.63
CA VAL A 724 6.20 -9.92 -16.74
C VAL A 724 7.36 -10.65 -17.41
N PHE A 725 7.61 -11.91 -17.06
CA PHE A 725 8.67 -12.71 -17.69
C PHE A 725 8.40 -12.98 -19.16
N ILE A 726 7.16 -13.29 -19.55
CA ILE A 726 6.75 -13.49 -20.94
C ILE A 726 6.91 -12.18 -21.74
N VAL A 727 6.38 -11.08 -21.20
CA VAL A 727 6.50 -9.71 -21.74
C VAL A 727 7.96 -9.36 -21.99
N LYS A 728 8.81 -9.58 -20.99
CA LYS A 728 10.25 -9.33 -21.10
C LYS A 728 10.88 -10.16 -22.23
N MET A 729 10.62 -11.47 -22.24
CA MET A 729 11.18 -12.38 -23.26
C MET A 729 10.79 -11.92 -24.67
N VAL A 730 9.51 -11.61 -24.91
CA VAL A 730 9.04 -11.16 -26.23
C VAL A 730 9.65 -9.82 -26.63
N SER A 731 9.81 -8.89 -25.69
CA SER A 731 10.39 -7.57 -25.96
C SER A 731 11.88 -7.60 -26.32
N GLU A 732 12.62 -8.55 -25.72
CA GLU A 732 14.07 -8.68 -25.88
C GLU A 732 14.47 -9.64 -27.01
N LEU A 733 13.56 -10.50 -27.48
CA LEU A 733 13.86 -11.55 -28.46
C LEU A 733 14.40 -11.03 -29.82
N PRO A 734 13.83 -9.99 -30.46
CA PRO A 734 14.35 -9.48 -31.74
C PRO A 734 15.77 -8.94 -31.62
N ASP A 735 16.05 -8.22 -30.54
CA ASP A 735 17.36 -7.63 -30.26
C ASP A 735 18.39 -8.73 -29.95
N THR A 736 17.97 -9.73 -29.18
CA THR A 736 18.79 -10.90 -28.83
C THR A 736 19.17 -11.69 -30.08
N ARG A 737 18.21 -11.93 -30.99
CA ARG A 737 18.45 -12.62 -32.26
C ARG A 737 19.44 -11.88 -33.15
N SER A 738 19.28 -10.56 -33.28
CA SER A 738 20.20 -9.71 -34.05
C SER A 738 21.63 -9.78 -33.49
N ARG A 739 21.76 -9.67 -32.17
CA ARG A 739 23.06 -9.76 -31.49
C ARG A 739 23.70 -11.14 -31.63
N MET A 740 22.93 -12.22 -31.50
CA MET A 740 23.45 -13.58 -31.69
C MET A 740 23.97 -13.79 -33.11
N LYS A 741 23.28 -13.27 -34.15
CA LYS A 741 23.79 -13.29 -35.53
C LYS A 741 25.14 -12.56 -35.61
N GLN A 742 25.26 -11.38 -35.00
CA GLN A 742 26.53 -10.64 -34.95
C GLN A 742 27.64 -11.42 -34.24
N PHE A 743 27.35 -12.08 -33.12
CA PHE A 743 28.34 -12.91 -32.42
C PHE A 743 28.76 -14.13 -33.24
N LYS A 744 27.83 -14.78 -33.95
CA LYS A 744 28.14 -15.88 -34.88
C LYS A 744 29.07 -15.40 -36.01
N TYR A 745 28.82 -14.23 -36.59
CA TYR A 745 29.70 -13.63 -37.60
C TYR A 745 31.09 -13.25 -37.06
N LEU A 746 31.20 -12.91 -35.77
CA LEU A 746 32.47 -12.65 -35.09
C LEU A 746 33.21 -13.93 -34.65
N GLY A 747 32.71 -15.11 -35.01
CA GLY A 747 33.34 -16.40 -34.69
C GLY A 747 33.07 -16.92 -33.27
N MET A 748 32.03 -16.42 -32.60
CA MET A 748 31.67 -16.90 -31.25
C MET A 748 31.11 -18.33 -31.32
N ARG A 749 31.57 -19.21 -30.43
CA ARG A 749 31.11 -20.61 -30.36
C ARG A 749 29.70 -20.67 -29.78
N GLU A 750 28.81 -21.46 -30.39
CA GLU A 750 27.42 -21.64 -29.91
C GLU A 750 27.30 -22.06 -28.43
N ARG A 751 28.29 -22.78 -27.89
CA ARG A 751 28.33 -23.15 -26.47
C ARG A 751 28.51 -21.93 -25.56
N LEU A 752 29.26 -20.93 -26.00
CA LEU A 752 29.47 -19.68 -25.28
C LEU A 752 28.21 -18.80 -25.35
N ASP A 753 27.59 -18.69 -26.53
CA ASP A 753 26.32 -17.97 -26.74
C ASP A 753 25.21 -18.48 -25.81
N ARG A 754 25.03 -19.81 -25.75
CA ARG A 754 24.07 -20.44 -24.85
C ARG A 754 24.34 -20.12 -23.37
N LYS A 755 25.62 -20.09 -22.97
CA LYS A 755 26.01 -19.73 -21.60
C LYS A 755 25.71 -18.27 -21.28
N ILE A 756 25.93 -17.35 -22.22
CA ILE A 756 25.65 -15.92 -22.05
C ILE A 756 24.15 -15.69 -21.88
N LEU A 757 23.32 -16.30 -22.74
CA LEU A 757 21.86 -16.19 -22.64
C LEU A 757 21.32 -16.77 -21.33
N ALA A 758 21.80 -17.95 -20.93
CA ALA A 758 21.41 -18.55 -19.66
C ALA A 758 21.80 -17.65 -18.47
N PHE A 759 22.98 -17.03 -18.51
CA PHE A 759 23.41 -16.08 -17.49
C PHE A 759 22.51 -14.85 -17.43
N GLU A 760 22.25 -14.19 -18.57
CA GLU A 760 21.39 -13.00 -18.65
C GLU A 760 19.96 -13.29 -18.14
N ASN A 761 19.41 -14.45 -18.52
CA ASN A 761 18.10 -14.90 -18.06
C ASN A 761 18.08 -15.16 -16.55
N ASN A 762 19.06 -15.92 -16.03
CA ASN A 762 19.10 -16.31 -14.62
C ASN A 762 19.32 -15.11 -13.69
N VAL A 763 20.18 -14.16 -14.06
CA VAL A 763 20.36 -12.92 -13.29
C VAL A 763 19.07 -12.12 -13.19
N MET A 764 18.16 -12.24 -14.14
CA MET A 764 16.94 -11.45 -14.19
C MET A 764 15.69 -12.14 -13.67
N THR A 765 15.74 -13.45 -13.52
CA THR A 765 14.63 -14.27 -13.03
C THR A 765 14.92 -14.80 -11.63
N ILE A 766 16.10 -15.39 -11.41
CA ILE A 766 16.47 -16.06 -10.16
C ILE A 766 17.04 -15.07 -9.13
N MET A 767 17.86 -14.10 -9.54
CA MET A 767 18.49 -13.18 -8.57
C MET A 767 17.47 -12.26 -7.85
N PRO A 768 16.42 -11.71 -8.51
CA PRO A 768 15.35 -11.00 -7.79
C PRO A 768 14.64 -11.88 -6.76
N LEU A 769 14.37 -13.15 -7.11
CA LEU A 769 13.74 -14.12 -6.21
C LEU A 769 14.61 -14.38 -4.98
N VAL A 770 15.92 -14.64 -5.16
CA VAL A 770 16.84 -14.87 -4.05
C VAL A 770 16.93 -13.65 -3.12
N LEU A 771 17.05 -12.45 -3.69
CA LEU A 771 17.09 -11.23 -2.88
C LEU A 771 15.77 -11.00 -2.13
N ALA A 772 14.64 -11.29 -2.76
CA ALA A 772 13.32 -11.18 -2.14
C ALA A 772 13.17 -12.17 -0.99
N ILE A 773 13.56 -13.44 -1.15
CA ILE A 773 13.54 -14.44 -0.07
C ILE A 773 14.37 -13.97 1.13
N VAL A 774 15.59 -13.49 0.91
CA VAL A 774 16.46 -12.99 1.99
C VAL A 774 15.81 -11.82 2.72
N ALA A 775 15.22 -10.87 1.99
CA ALA A 775 14.50 -9.74 2.57
C ALA A 775 13.23 -10.16 3.33
N SER A 776 12.46 -11.11 2.79
CA SER A 776 11.25 -11.64 3.40
C SER A 776 11.53 -12.38 4.71
N ILE A 777 12.61 -13.18 4.77
CA ILE A 777 13.01 -13.89 6.01
C ILE A 777 13.23 -12.91 7.17
N LEU A 778 13.86 -11.74 6.90
CA LEU A 778 14.04 -10.71 7.91
C LEU A 778 12.70 -10.21 8.47
N TYR A 779 11.73 -9.93 7.59
CA TYR A 779 10.39 -9.48 7.98
C TYR A 779 9.63 -10.56 8.75
N ILE A 780 9.69 -11.81 8.30
CA ILE A 780 9.07 -12.96 8.97
C ILE A 780 9.56 -13.06 10.42
N PHE A 781 10.86 -12.98 10.66
CA PHE A 781 11.41 -13.04 12.02
C PHE A 781 10.91 -11.89 12.91
N ILE A 782 10.81 -10.68 12.37
CA ILE A 782 10.29 -9.53 13.11
C ILE A 782 8.81 -9.74 13.43
N THR A 783 8.00 -10.16 12.45
CA THR A 783 6.57 -10.44 12.64
C THR A 783 6.33 -11.51 13.71
N LEU A 784 7.04 -12.64 13.65
CA LEU A 784 6.91 -13.72 14.64
C LEU A 784 7.29 -13.27 16.06
N LYS A 785 8.23 -12.34 16.18
CA LYS A 785 8.62 -11.76 17.47
C LYS A 785 7.54 -10.82 17.99
N VAL A 786 7.04 -9.91 17.17
CA VAL A 786 6.13 -8.84 17.60
C VAL A 786 4.72 -9.38 17.89
N ARG A 787 4.26 -10.39 17.13
CA ARG A 787 3.01 -11.11 17.36
C ARG A 787 3.06 -12.15 18.51
N TYR A 788 4.18 -12.22 19.25
CA TYR A 788 4.38 -13.17 20.36
C TYR A 788 4.06 -14.63 20.02
N PHE A 789 4.57 -15.15 18.90
CA PHE A 789 4.42 -16.56 18.59
C PHE A 789 5.17 -17.43 19.61
N THR A 790 4.50 -18.46 20.11
CA THR A 790 5.10 -19.47 20.98
C THR A 790 6.12 -20.32 20.19
N LYS A 791 6.94 -21.11 20.90
CA LYS A 791 7.94 -21.99 20.22
C LYS A 791 7.27 -23.01 19.30
N ILE A 792 6.14 -23.58 19.72
CA ILE A 792 5.37 -24.57 18.96
C ILE A 792 4.77 -23.91 17.71
N GLU A 793 4.13 -22.76 17.86
CA GLU A 793 3.54 -22.04 16.73
C GLU A 793 4.58 -21.57 15.71
N LYS A 794 5.80 -21.20 16.16
CA LYS A 794 6.91 -20.90 15.24
C LYS A 794 7.29 -22.10 14.40
N GLN A 795 7.34 -23.30 15.00
CA GLN A 795 7.68 -24.52 14.30
C GLN A 795 6.62 -24.86 13.25
N GLU A 796 5.34 -24.83 13.62
CA GLU A 796 4.23 -25.03 12.68
C GLU A 796 4.24 -23.99 11.56
N PHE A 797 4.41 -22.70 11.90
CA PHE A 797 4.49 -21.62 10.93
C PHE A 797 5.60 -21.88 9.90
N TRP A 798 6.81 -22.24 10.35
CA TRP A 798 7.93 -22.49 9.45
C TRP A 798 7.71 -23.74 8.58
N GLN A 799 6.99 -24.76 9.05
CA GLN A 799 6.65 -25.90 8.21
C GLN A 799 5.84 -25.45 6.98
N TYR A 800 4.78 -24.67 7.18
CA TYR A 800 3.97 -24.15 6.07
C TYR A 800 4.75 -23.17 5.20
N GLU A 801 5.49 -22.25 5.82
CA GLU A 801 6.22 -21.20 5.09
C GLU A 801 7.33 -21.79 4.19
N ILE A 802 8.07 -22.80 4.66
CA ILE A 802 9.08 -23.50 3.86
C ILE A 802 8.43 -24.22 2.68
N TRP A 803 7.27 -24.86 2.87
CA TRP A 803 6.54 -25.50 1.77
C TRP A 803 6.08 -24.48 0.72
N ILE A 804 5.49 -23.37 1.14
CA ILE A 804 5.03 -22.29 0.23
C ILE A 804 6.23 -21.74 -0.56
N ILE A 805 7.31 -21.35 0.12
CA ILE A 805 8.53 -20.83 -0.53
C ILE A 805 9.15 -21.89 -1.45
N GLY A 806 9.17 -23.15 -1.04
CA GLY A 806 9.73 -24.27 -1.81
C GLY A 806 8.99 -24.51 -3.12
N VAL A 807 7.67 -24.69 -3.07
CA VAL A 807 6.82 -24.90 -4.26
C VAL A 807 6.92 -23.68 -5.17
N TYR A 808 6.84 -22.47 -4.61
CA TYR A 808 6.95 -21.23 -5.36
C TYR A 808 8.29 -21.08 -6.07
N THR A 809 9.39 -21.44 -5.39
CA THR A 809 10.74 -21.40 -5.96
C THR A 809 10.88 -22.41 -7.10
N ILE A 810 10.34 -23.62 -6.95
CA ILE A 810 10.33 -24.64 -8.01
C ILE A 810 9.60 -24.14 -9.25
N ILE A 811 8.41 -23.55 -9.09
CA ILE A 811 7.65 -22.97 -10.21
C ILE A 811 8.49 -21.91 -10.95
N ASN A 812 9.13 -21.00 -10.22
CA ASN A 812 9.97 -19.96 -10.84
C ASN A 812 11.22 -20.53 -11.52
N LEU A 813 11.84 -21.57 -10.96
CA LEU A 813 12.98 -22.25 -11.58
C LEU A 813 12.58 -22.96 -12.88
N ILE A 814 11.43 -23.64 -12.90
CA ILE A 814 10.87 -24.26 -14.11
C ILE A 814 10.63 -23.19 -15.19
N VAL A 815 10.03 -22.06 -14.81
CA VAL A 815 9.75 -20.95 -15.72
C VAL A 815 11.04 -20.34 -16.27
N ALA A 816 12.03 -20.09 -15.40
CA ALA A 816 13.35 -19.61 -15.81
C ALA A 816 14.01 -20.59 -16.80
N PHE A 817 13.90 -21.89 -16.55
CA PHE A 817 14.41 -22.93 -17.46
C PHE A 817 13.70 -22.93 -18.81
N ILE A 818 12.36 -22.88 -18.82
CA ILE A 818 11.56 -22.84 -20.06
C ILE A 818 11.91 -21.60 -20.88
N ILE A 819 11.95 -20.42 -20.26
CA ILE A 819 12.31 -19.17 -20.94
C ILE A 819 13.71 -19.25 -21.52
N GLY A 820 14.68 -19.75 -20.75
CA GLY A 820 16.05 -19.95 -21.23
C GLY A 820 16.12 -20.87 -22.45
N ARG A 821 15.39 -22.00 -22.44
CA ARG A 821 15.33 -22.94 -23.57
C ARG A 821 14.65 -22.34 -24.79
N VAL A 822 13.54 -21.63 -24.60
CA VAL A 822 12.79 -20.96 -25.68
C VAL A 822 13.66 -19.88 -26.33
N MET A 823 14.35 -19.04 -25.55
CA MET A 823 15.25 -18.02 -26.09
C MET A 823 16.41 -18.64 -26.89
N ILE A 824 16.99 -19.75 -26.43
CA ILE A 824 18.05 -20.47 -27.16
C ILE A 824 17.50 -21.05 -28.47
N CYS A 825 16.35 -21.72 -28.44
CA CYS A 825 15.74 -22.32 -29.63
C CYS A 825 15.31 -21.28 -30.67
N LEU A 826 14.67 -20.19 -30.24
CA LEU A 826 14.20 -19.14 -31.15
C LEU A 826 15.35 -18.23 -31.64
N GLY A 827 16.40 -18.05 -30.83
CA GLY A 827 17.62 -17.38 -31.23
C GLY A 827 18.38 -18.12 -32.34
N ASN A 828 18.33 -19.46 -32.32
CA ASN A 828 19.02 -20.32 -33.29
C ASN A 828 18.22 -20.62 -34.57
N ARG A 829 16.91 -20.33 -34.63
CA ARG A 829 16.17 -20.46 -35.89
C ARG A 829 16.70 -19.41 -36.88
N GLU A 830 17.39 -19.86 -37.92
CA GLU A 830 17.53 -19.07 -39.16
C GLU A 830 16.14 -18.96 -39.80
N GLU A 831 15.88 -17.82 -40.46
CA GLU A 831 14.56 -17.50 -41.04
C GLU A 831 14.19 -18.43 -42.19
#